data_AF-A0A915N969-F1
#
_entry.id   AF-A0A915N969-F1
#
_cell.length_a   1.000
_cell.length_b   1.000
_cell.length_c   1.000
_cell.angle_alpha   90.00
_cell.angle_beta   90.00
_cell.angle_gamma   90.00
#
_symmetry.space_group_name_H-M   'P 1'
#
loop_
_entity.id
_entity.type
_entity.pdbx_description
1 polymer ?
#
loop_
_entity_poly.entity_id
_entity_poly.type
_entity_poly.pdbx_seq_one_letter_code
_entity_poly.pdbx_strand_id
1 'polypeptide(L)'
;MNNWLQNIKGQITELATEVLNDATEEGQVSTTSELQIEKKKSTECERLYLVEKSKCEALEKKLVEMEEQLYSVNIENDAVKEKFMAIVSDRDEMIKKLESEMERLKFHQENQEGTFHNIELDSYSTSKEEGELLSSQISKLKEKHENEISAILSVHNSNVKQLKEDYEKRIEQLETWNASNLNEQTSSEKNETLLADVNLLKSDVALLKAEIDVKNVEIEEIKHERDNLRQQIEEINEDTRRNEKLLLTGSEEFKPSSDSESAASNNADWEKMGKDEIEVEGVSSSTTTTTSETKDSSTSDGKYLRSERRQRGGRVEMMEQSIQTEQFTPEEDIQINQLKDEMSHLLEQIAQLKEQISLEELNKRQILLEKEQVCEQLSNKEEELKHLKDVLEEWRKNSEEEKEKRFEEKEQLKDLLKEKIEKIEGLNFLLENEKRTESDFNEEIKFLKSEYESKIKEIEEYNCFEKEEIKKREMDKIEYLELENKRIVVWYNEAIASEERETELRRQLREFQNKYENDEFTTSKCLQNYQNELEQLKINLQNLKKEKENLTSNLNEKESSLAETKNALINLQIVLKDLADEQKSEKLRFEGEIKILRDELKQLPATKKIDDSTLKQLFLSFFMAEKSKQPEIAIVMAKILGYSQEVCC
;
A
#
# COMPACT_ATOMS: atom_id res chain seq x y z
N MET A 1 52.64 12.25 2.91
CA MET A 1 52.83 11.13 3.86
C MET A 1 53.51 11.57 5.16
N ASN A 2 54.64 12.28 5.14
CA ASN A 2 55.33 12.70 6.39
C ASN A 2 54.49 13.56 7.35
N ASN A 3 53.65 14.48 6.86
CA ASN A 3 52.79 15.29 7.73
C ASN A 3 51.71 14.47 8.45
N TRP A 4 51.20 13.43 7.82
CA TRP A 4 50.20 12.55 8.42
C TRP A 4 50.81 11.69 9.53
N LEU A 5 52.01 11.16 9.29
CA LEU A 5 52.78 10.44 10.33
C LEU A 5 53.21 11.34 11.48
N GLN A 6 53.56 12.60 11.22
CA GLN A 6 53.83 13.57 12.30
C GLN A 6 52.57 13.89 13.10
N ASN A 7 51.41 13.99 12.45
CA ASN A 7 50.14 14.26 13.15
C ASN A 7 49.73 13.09 14.05
N ILE A 8 49.83 11.85 13.53
CA ILE A 8 49.58 10.64 14.34
C ILE A 8 50.58 10.54 15.48
N LYS A 9 51.86 10.84 15.23
CA LYS A 9 52.87 10.86 16.30
C LYS A 9 52.54 11.92 17.35
N GLY A 10 52.04 13.09 16.96
CA GLY A 10 51.56 14.13 17.87
C GLY A 10 50.43 13.62 18.77
N GLN A 11 49.39 13.05 18.16
CA GLN A 11 48.24 12.49 18.87
C GLN A 11 48.62 11.34 19.82
N ILE A 12 49.53 10.44 19.40
CA ILE A 12 50.04 9.37 20.27
C ILE A 12 50.86 9.94 21.42
N THR A 13 51.62 11.02 21.19
CA THR A 13 52.42 11.65 22.24
C THR A 13 51.52 12.37 23.25
N GLU A 14 50.50 13.09 22.78
CA GLU A 14 49.48 13.73 23.65
C GLU A 14 48.76 12.68 24.51
N LEU A 15 48.27 11.60 23.89
CA LEU A 15 47.60 10.51 24.61
C LEU A 15 48.54 9.84 25.63
N ALA A 16 49.80 9.59 25.25
CA ALA A 16 50.77 9.00 26.17
C ALA A 16 51.08 9.95 27.35
N THR A 17 51.13 11.27 27.13
CA THR A 17 51.31 12.24 28.22
C THR A 17 50.08 12.38 29.10
N GLU A 18 48.88 12.28 28.55
CA GLU A 18 47.62 12.30 29.30
C GLU A 18 47.52 11.07 30.21
N VAL A 19 47.74 9.87 29.67
CA VAL A 19 47.74 8.62 30.45
C VAL A 19 48.85 8.61 31.51
N LEU A 20 50.04 9.15 31.21
CA LEU A 20 51.12 9.26 32.20
C LEU A 20 50.77 10.25 33.31
N ASN A 21 50.14 11.38 32.99
CA ASN A 21 49.72 12.36 33.97
C ASN A 21 48.62 11.78 34.88
N ASP A 22 47.61 11.13 34.30
CA ASP A 22 46.53 10.47 35.05
C ASP A 22 47.09 9.41 36.03
N ALA A 23 48.03 8.57 35.55
CA ALA A 23 48.65 7.55 36.38
C ALA A 23 49.56 8.13 37.49
N THR A 24 50.17 9.30 37.28
CA THR A 24 50.96 9.98 38.33
C THR A 24 50.10 10.79 39.31
N GLU A 25 48.94 11.30 38.88
CA GLU A 25 48.00 11.95 39.80
C GLU A 25 47.32 10.92 40.71
N GLU A 26 46.91 9.74 40.20
CA GLU A 26 46.27 8.65 40.96
C GLU A 26 47.06 8.18 42.22
N GLY A 27 48.39 8.34 42.23
CA GLY A 27 49.22 7.93 43.38
C GLY A 27 49.16 8.84 44.60
N GLN A 28 48.63 10.07 44.47
CA GLN A 28 48.55 11.07 45.55
C GLN A 28 47.24 11.88 45.52
N VAL A 29 46.17 11.35 44.93
CA VAL A 29 44.86 12.00 44.98
C VAL A 29 44.32 11.88 46.40
N SER A 30 44.47 12.96 47.17
CA SER A 30 43.66 13.17 48.38
C SER A 30 42.21 12.89 48.02
N THR A 31 41.51 12.06 48.79
CA THR A 31 40.09 11.66 48.60
C THR A 31 39.15 12.84 48.32
N THR A 32 39.57 14.06 48.68
CA THR A 32 38.90 15.33 48.35
C THR A 32 38.88 15.67 46.85
N SER A 33 39.90 15.31 46.08
CA SER A 33 40.00 15.59 44.63
C SER A 33 39.16 14.61 43.81
N GLU A 34 39.13 13.32 44.17
CA GLU A 34 38.18 12.35 43.61
C GLU A 34 36.73 12.81 43.80
N LEU A 35 36.38 13.27 45.00
CA LEU A 35 35.05 13.81 45.29
C LEU A 35 34.72 15.04 44.41
N GLN A 36 35.71 15.88 44.07
CA GLN A 36 35.49 17.04 43.19
C GLN A 36 35.28 16.62 41.74
N ILE A 37 36.03 15.63 41.24
CA ILE A 37 35.85 15.07 39.89
C ILE A 37 34.47 14.42 39.79
N GLU A 38 34.07 13.63 40.80
CA GLU A 38 32.78 12.97 40.83
C GLU A 38 31.62 13.97 40.86
N LYS A 39 31.74 15.04 41.66
CA LYS A 39 30.77 16.14 41.65
C LYS A 39 30.68 16.81 40.27
N LYS A 40 31.81 17.05 39.61
CA LYS A 40 31.83 17.66 38.27
C LYS A 40 31.19 16.74 37.23
N LYS A 41 31.51 15.44 37.25
CA LYS A 41 30.87 14.42 36.40
C LYS A 41 29.36 14.35 36.66
N SER A 42 28.94 14.34 37.92
CA SER A 42 27.52 14.35 38.31
C SER A 42 26.79 15.58 37.76
N THR A 43 27.37 16.78 37.86
CA THR A 43 26.74 18.00 37.32
C THR A 43 26.70 18.01 35.80
N GLU A 44 27.69 17.44 35.12
CA GLU A 44 27.70 17.35 33.66
C GLU A 44 26.69 16.31 33.16
N CYS A 45 26.57 15.16 33.84
CA CYS A 45 25.53 14.17 33.57
C CYS A 45 24.12 14.77 33.76
N GLU A 46 23.90 15.54 34.82
CA GLU A 46 22.62 16.23 35.06
C GLU A 46 22.32 17.26 33.95
N ARG A 47 23.33 18.01 33.50
CA ARG A 47 23.21 18.96 32.37
C ARG A 47 22.86 18.25 31.06
N LEU A 48 23.55 17.15 30.73
CA LEU A 48 23.27 16.36 29.53
C LEU A 48 21.88 15.72 29.59
N TYR A 49 21.49 15.20 30.75
CA TYR A 49 20.14 14.68 30.99
C TYR A 49 19.06 15.73 30.74
N LEU A 50 19.24 16.97 31.24
CA LEU A 50 18.29 18.07 30.99
C LEU A 50 18.20 18.45 29.51
N VAL A 51 19.33 18.45 28.79
CA VAL A 51 19.34 18.72 27.33
C VAL A 51 18.60 17.61 26.58
N GLU A 52 18.90 16.33 26.86
CA GLU A 52 18.22 15.22 26.19
C GLU A 52 16.73 15.18 26.55
N LYS A 53 16.36 15.49 27.80
CA LYS A 53 14.96 15.64 28.21
C LYS A 53 14.24 16.72 27.40
N SER A 54 14.84 17.91 27.25
CA SER A 54 14.24 18.98 26.45
C SER A 54 14.10 18.62 24.96
N LYS A 55 15.01 17.80 24.44
CA LYS A 55 14.96 17.28 23.06
C LYS A 55 13.87 16.22 22.90
N CYS A 56 13.68 15.33 23.86
CA CYS A 56 12.56 14.40 23.90
C CYS A 56 11.22 15.15 23.94
N GLU A 57 11.07 16.15 24.81
CA GLU A 57 9.87 16.99 24.87
C GLU A 57 9.59 17.72 23.54
N ALA A 58 10.63 18.21 22.85
CA ALA A 58 10.49 18.82 21.53
C ALA A 58 10.06 17.82 20.43
N LEU A 59 10.58 16.58 20.49
CA LEU A 59 10.18 15.52 19.56
C LEU A 59 8.76 15.03 19.83
N GLU A 60 8.37 14.88 21.09
CA GLU A 60 6.98 14.55 21.49
C GLU A 60 6.01 15.61 20.98
N LYS A 61 6.33 16.90 21.15
CA LYS A 61 5.52 17.98 20.60
C LYS A 61 5.39 17.90 19.08
N LYS A 62 6.50 17.64 18.37
CA LYS A 62 6.49 17.49 16.90
C LYS A 62 5.68 16.26 16.46
N LEU A 63 5.70 15.19 17.24
CA LEU A 63 4.89 13.99 16.98
C LEU A 63 3.40 14.31 17.09
N VAL A 64 2.98 15.00 18.16
CA VAL A 64 1.59 15.47 18.32
C VAL A 64 1.17 16.39 17.18
N GLU A 65 2.01 17.36 16.79
CA GLU A 65 1.72 18.24 15.64
C GLU A 65 1.53 17.46 14.32
N MET A 66 2.32 16.40 14.09
CA MET A 66 2.17 15.53 12.92
C MET A 66 0.91 14.66 12.98
N GLU A 67 0.53 14.18 14.17
CA GLU A 67 -0.72 13.43 14.38
C GLU A 67 -1.95 14.32 14.12
N GLU A 68 -1.94 15.57 14.60
CA GLU A 68 -2.99 16.55 14.31
C GLU A 68 -3.09 16.87 12.80
N GLN A 69 -1.95 17.01 12.11
CA GLN A 69 -1.93 17.20 10.65
C GLN A 69 -2.51 16.00 9.92
N LEU A 70 -2.14 14.76 10.30
CA LEU A 70 -2.70 13.55 9.71
C LEU A 70 -4.20 13.46 9.93
N TYR A 71 -4.67 13.79 11.13
CA TYR A 71 -6.10 13.83 11.45
C TYR A 71 -6.85 14.85 10.58
N SER A 72 -6.30 16.06 10.42
CA SER A 72 -6.87 17.10 9.54
C SER A 72 -6.94 16.64 8.08
N VAL A 73 -5.87 16.04 7.55
CA VAL A 73 -5.85 15.52 6.17
C VAL A 73 -6.87 14.38 5.99
N ASN A 74 -7.06 13.54 7.01
CA ASN A 74 -8.03 12.45 6.93
C ASN A 74 -9.47 12.99 6.86
N ILE A 75 -9.80 14.03 7.64
CA ILE A 75 -11.09 14.73 7.55
C ILE A 75 -11.30 15.33 6.15
N GLU A 76 -10.27 15.97 5.58
CA GLU A 76 -10.35 16.52 4.23
C GLU A 76 -10.59 15.43 3.17
N ASN A 77 -9.92 14.29 3.32
CA ASN A 77 -10.09 13.15 2.42
C ASN A 77 -11.51 12.56 2.50
N ASP A 78 -12.07 12.44 3.71
CA ASP A 78 -13.46 12.00 3.90
C ASP A 78 -14.45 12.99 3.26
N ALA A 79 -14.22 14.30 3.42
CA ALA A 79 -15.04 15.33 2.78
C ALA A 79 -14.95 15.29 1.24
N VAL A 80 -13.76 15.01 0.68
CA VAL A 80 -13.56 14.82 -0.76
C VAL A 80 -14.27 13.55 -1.24
N LYS A 81 -14.16 12.45 -0.49
CA LYS A 81 -14.83 11.18 -0.79
C LYS A 81 -16.35 11.34 -0.81
N GLU A 82 -16.91 12.06 0.16
CA GLU A 82 -18.34 12.37 0.22
C GLU A 82 -18.81 13.18 -1.01
N LYS A 83 -18.04 14.20 -1.41
CA LYS A 83 -18.33 14.96 -2.65
C LYS A 83 -18.30 14.09 -3.90
N PHE A 84 -17.31 13.18 -4.02
CA PHE A 84 -17.26 12.25 -5.14
C PHE A 84 -18.45 11.28 -5.15
N MET A 85 -18.83 10.74 -3.99
CA MET A 85 -20.01 9.88 -3.87
C MET A 85 -21.29 10.60 -4.28
N ALA A 86 -21.46 11.87 -3.90
CA ALA A 86 -22.58 12.69 -4.34
C ALA A 86 -22.61 12.86 -5.87
N ILE A 87 -21.47 13.21 -6.49
CA ILE A 87 -21.36 13.35 -7.96
C ILE A 87 -21.66 12.03 -8.69
N VAL A 88 -21.20 10.90 -8.16
CA VAL A 88 -21.50 9.58 -8.73
C VAL A 88 -22.99 9.29 -8.64
N SER A 89 -23.62 9.54 -7.48
CA SER A 89 -25.06 9.37 -7.30
C SER A 89 -25.87 10.23 -8.27
N ASP A 90 -25.51 11.51 -8.44
CA ASP A 90 -26.18 12.42 -9.38
C ASP A 90 -26.08 11.92 -10.83
N ARG A 91 -24.91 11.38 -11.21
CA ARG A 91 -24.69 10.80 -12.54
C ARG A 91 -25.50 9.53 -12.75
N ASP A 92 -25.56 8.65 -11.75
CA ASP A 92 -26.37 7.43 -11.81
C ASP A 92 -27.86 7.75 -11.93
N GLU A 93 -28.35 8.78 -11.25
CA GLU A 93 -29.73 9.26 -11.44
C GLU A 93 -29.97 9.82 -12.84
N MET A 94 -29.01 10.55 -13.40
CA MET A 94 -29.10 11.07 -14.76
C MET A 94 -29.12 9.94 -15.81
N ILE A 95 -28.28 8.92 -15.63
CA ILE A 95 -28.27 7.71 -16.47
C ILE A 95 -29.64 7.03 -16.41
N LYS A 96 -30.19 6.79 -15.22
CA LYS A 96 -31.52 6.20 -15.05
C LYS A 96 -32.62 7.01 -15.75
N LYS A 97 -32.57 8.35 -15.65
CA LYS A 97 -33.52 9.23 -16.36
C LYS A 97 -33.40 9.06 -17.88
N LEU A 98 -32.19 9.06 -18.42
CA LEU A 98 -31.95 8.88 -19.86
C LEU A 98 -32.39 7.50 -20.35
N GLU A 99 -32.13 6.44 -19.57
CA GLU A 99 -32.59 5.08 -19.88
C GLU A 99 -34.12 5.03 -19.95
N SER A 100 -34.82 5.62 -18.97
CA SER A 100 -36.28 5.68 -18.96
C SER A 100 -36.86 6.46 -20.16
N GLU A 101 -36.18 7.53 -20.59
CA GLU A 101 -36.59 8.31 -21.75
C GLU A 101 -36.35 7.54 -23.06
N MET A 102 -35.23 6.84 -23.20
CA MET A 102 -34.97 5.95 -24.33
C MET A 102 -35.99 4.82 -24.40
N GLU A 103 -36.35 4.23 -23.28
CA GLU A 103 -37.37 3.17 -23.21
C GLU A 103 -38.75 3.70 -23.62
N ARG A 104 -39.12 4.91 -23.16
CA ARG A 104 -40.34 5.59 -23.59
C ARG A 104 -40.36 5.85 -25.10
N LEU A 105 -39.23 6.28 -25.67
CA LEU A 105 -39.10 6.53 -27.12
C LEU A 105 -39.22 5.23 -27.92
N LYS A 106 -38.58 4.14 -27.48
CA LYS A 106 -38.74 2.81 -28.09
C LYS A 106 -40.20 2.36 -28.10
N PHE A 107 -40.91 2.54 -26.99
CA PHE A 107 -42.33 2.20 -26.90
C PHE A 107 -43.20 3.03 -27.86
N HIS A 108 -42.85 4.29 -28.12
CA HIS A 108 -43.56 5.10 -29.11
C HIS A 108 -43.26 4.66 -30.54
N GLN A 109 -42.04 4.20 -30.82
CA GLN A 109 -41.65 3.69 -32.14
C GLN A 109 -42.35 2.35 -32.46
N GLU A 110 -42.37 1.40 -31.53
CA GLU A 110 -43.05 0.10 -31.72
C GLU A 110 -44.57 0.26 -31.91
N ASN A 111 -45.21 1.23 -31.24
CA ASN A 111 -46.64 1.49 -31.43
C ASN A 111 -46.98 2.20 -32.75
N GLN A 112 -46.02 2.88 -33.40
CA GLN A 112 -46.23 3.51 -34.70
C GLN A 112 -46.01 2.54 -35.88
N GLU A 113 -45.21 1.48 -35.72
CA GLU A 113 -44.99 0.47 -36.76
C GLU A 113 -46.16 -0.52 -36.92
N GLY A 114 -47.12 -0.55 -35.98
CA GLY A 114 -48.26 -1.49 -35.99
C GLY A 114 -49.47 -1.10 -36.86
N THR A 115 -49.51 0.09 -37.48
CA THR A 115 -50.67 0.54 -38.29
C THR A 115 -50.27 1.08 -39.67
N PHE A 116 -49.37 0.37 -40.37
CA PHE A 116 -49.27 0.49 -41.82
C PHE A 116 -50.37 -0.35 -42.48
N HIS A 117 -51.61 0.12 -42.38
CA HIS A 117 -52.61 -0.18 -43.40
C HIS A 117 -52.29 0.67 -44.62
N ASN A 118 -52.14 0.00 -45.76
CA ASN A 118 -52.03 0.57 -47.10
C ASN A 118 -52.96 1.78 -47.27
N ILE A 119 -52.40 2.98 -47.25
CA ILE A 119 -53.02 4.16 -47.86
C ILE A 119 -52.15 4.46 -49.06
N GLU A 120 -52.69 4.16 -50.25
CA GLU A 120 -52.19 4.61 -51.53
C GLU A 120 -51.89 6.11 -51.45
N LEU A 121 -50.60 6.42 -51.61
CA LEU A 121 -50.07 7.76 -51.65
C LEU A 121 -50.30 8.33 -53.05
N ASP A 122 -51.56 8.58 -53.38
CA ASP A 122 -51.94 9.32 -54.57
C ASP A 122 -52.51 10.68 -54.17
N SER A 123 -51.89 11.73 -54.70
CA SER A 123 -52.28 13.14 -54.63
C SER A 123 -52.25 13.79 -53.23
N TYR A 124 -51.33 14.73 -53.00
CA TYR A 124 -51.65 16.08 -52.51
C TYR A 124 -50.41 16.96 -52.64
N SER A 125 -50.45 17.83 -53.65
CA SER A 125 -49.60 19.00 -53.79
C SER A 125 -49.99 20.03 -52.72
N THR A 126 -49.60 19.83 -51.47
CA THR A 126 -49.74 20.82 -50.40
C THR A 126 -48.44 21.59 -50.20
N SER A 127 -48.55 22.88 -50.52
CA SER A 127 -47.73 24.02 -50.09
C SER A 127 -46.23 23.77 -49.82
N LYS A 128 -45.43 24.19 -50.80
CA LYS A 128 -43.98 24.47 -50.69
C LYS A 128 -43.59 25.27 -49.42
N GLU A 129 -44.53 25.98 -48.78
CA GLU A 129 -44.32 26.77 -47.57
C GLU A 129 -44.12 25.93 -46.29
N GLU A 130 -44.71 24.74 -46.15
CA GLU A 130 -44.55 23.92 -44.93
C GLU A 130 -43.19 23.19 -44.89
N GLY A 131 -42.68 22.79 -46.06
CA GLY A 131 -41.33 22.23 -46.17
C GLY A 131 -40.22 23.25 -45.86
N GLU A 132 -40.41 24.51 -46.25
CA GLU A 132 -39.48 25.59 -45.88
C GLU A 132 -39.54 25.91 -44.39
N LEU A 133 -40.72 25.82 -43.75
CA LEU A 133 -40.86 26.03 -42.31
C LEU A 133 -40.17 24.92 -41.49
N LEU A 134 -40.39 23.65 -41.85
CA LEU A 134 -39.73 22.50 -41.21
C LEU A 134 -38.21 22.53 -41.43
N SER A 135 -37.76 22.86 -42.64
CA SER A 135 -36.33 23.04 -42.92
C SER A 135 -35.73 24.19 -42.10
N SER A 136 -36.46 25.30 -41.94
CA SER A 136 -36.05 26.42 -41.09
C SER A 136 -35.98 26.03 -39.60
N GLN A 137 -36.95 25.26 -39.10
CA GLN A 137 -36.93 24.73 -37.74
C GLN A 137 -35.77 23.77 -37.49
N ILE A 138 -35.51 22.84 -38.41
CA ILE A 138 -34.38 21.92 -38.32
C ILE A 138 -33.06 22.70 -38.35
N SER A 139 -32.94 23.72 -39.19
CA SER A 139 -31.74 24.56 -39.25
C SER A 139 -31.50 25.32 -37.94
N LYS A 140 -32.55 25.89 -37.34
CA LYS A 140 -32.46 26.55 -36.03
C LYS A 140 -32.11 25.58 -34.89
N LEU A 141 -32.63 24.36 -34.95
CA LEU A 141 -32.31 23.32 -33.97
C LEU A 141 -30.86 22.85 -34.09
N LYS A 142 -30.36 22.68 -35.32
CA LYS A 142 -28.95 22.40 -35.57
C LYS A 142 -28.06 23.52 -35.07
N GLU A 143 -28.37 24.77 -35.38
CA GLU A 143 -27.63 25.94 -34.90
C GLU A 143 -27.63 26.02 -33.36
N LYS A 144 -28.77 25.75 -32.72
CA LYS A 144 -28.85 25.71 -31.26
C LYS A 144 -27.96 24.62 -30.67
N HIS A 145 -28.00 23.40 -31.20
CA HIS A 145 -27.17 22.29 -30.73
C HIS A 145 -25.68 22.56 -30.98
N GLU A 146 -25.33 23.15 -32.11
CA GLU A 146 -23.94 23.51 -32.43
C GLU A 146 -23.41 24.59 -31.48
N ASN A 147 -24.25 25.54 -31.09
CA ASN A 147 -23.94 26.53 -30.05
C ASN A 147 -23.80 25.89 -28.66
N GLU A 148 -24.66 24.94 -28.30
CA GLU A 148 -24.56 24.20 -27.03
C GLU A 148 -23.29 23.33 -26.98
N ILE A 149 -22.96 22.62 -28.06
CA ILE A 149 -21.71 21.85 -28.19
C ILE A 149 -20.51 22.79 -28.09
N SER A 150 -20.54 23.95 -28.75
CA SER A 150 -19.47 24.96 -28.67
C SER A 150 -19.30 25.50 -27.25
N ALA A 151 -20.40 25.72 -26.52
CA ALA A 151 -20.36 26.15 -25.12
C ALA A 151 -19.76 25.08 -24.20
N ILE A 152 -20.16 23.81 -24.37
CA ILE A 152 -19.62 22.68 -23.61
C ILE A 152 -18.13 22.50 -23.88
N LEU A 153 -17.72 22.57 -25.16
CA LEU A 153 -16.31 22.49 -25.54
C LEU A 153 -15.50 23.64 -24.94
N SER A 154 -16.04 24.86 -24.92
CA SER A 154 -15.40 26.02 -24.29
C SER A 154 -15.17 25.81 -22.79
N VAL A 155 -16.20 25.34 -22.06
CA VAL A 155 -16.09 25.02 -20.62
C VAL A 155 -15.09 23.89 -20.38
N HIS A 156 -15.14 22.82 -21.18
CA HIS A 156 -14.21 21.71 -21.06
C HIS A 156 -12.75 22.16 -21.29
N ASN A 157 -12.51 22.99 -22.30
CA ASN A 157 -11.18 23.51 -22.60
C ASN A 157 -10.65 24.42 -21.47
N SER A 158 -11.54 25.23 -20.86
CA SER A 158 -11.21 26.02 -19.67
C SER A 158 -10.83 25.12 -18.49
N ASN A 159 -11.60 24.07 -18.22
CA ASN A 159 -11.31 23.14 -17.12
C ASN A 159 -10.00 22.38 -17.33
N VAL A 160 -9.73 21.91 -18.55
CA VAL A 160 -8.46 21.24 -18.89
C VAL A 160 -7.28 22.19 -18.72
N LYS A 161 -7.43 23.46 -19.11
CA LYS A 161 -6.41 24.49 -18.92
C LYS A 161 -6.13 24.74 -17.43
N GLN A 162 -7.18 24.87 -16.62
CA GLN A 162 -7.04 25.05 -15.17
C GLN A 162 -6.36 23.84 -14.51
N LEU A 163 -6.76 22.62 -14.88
CA LEU A 163 -6.14 21.39 -14.38
C LEU A 163 -4.64 21.35 -14.70
N LYS A 164 -4.27 21.76 -15.93
CA LYS A 164 -2.88 21.83 -16.37
C LYS A 164 -2.09 22.85 -15.54
N GLU A 165 -2.63 24.05 -15.31
CA GLU A 165 -2.00 25.08 -14.48
C GLU A 165 -1.81 24.60 -13.03
N ASP A 166 -2.76 23.85 -12.48
CA ASP A 166 -2.65 23.30 -11.12
C ASP A 166 -1.59 22.19 -11.02
N TYR A 167 -1.49 21.31 -12.02
CA TYR A 167 -0.42 20.31 -12.07
C TYR A 167 0.97 20.95 -12.26
N GLU A 168 1.09 21.98 -13.11
CA GLU A 168 2.34 22.72 -13.28
C GLU A 168 2.79 23.37 -11.96
N LYS A 169 1.87 24.03 -11.22
CA LYS A 169 2.16 24.55 -9.88
C LYS A 169 2.59 23.46 -8.90
N ARG A 170 1.95 22.28 -8.95
CA ARG A 170 2.31 21.17 -8.06
C ARG A 170 3.70 20.61 -8.37
N ILE A 171 4.07 20.54 -9.66
CA ILE A 171 5.41 20.16 -10.08
C ILE A 171 6.43 21.18 -9.59
N GLU A 172 6.17 22.48 -9.76
CA GLU A 172 7.06 23.55 -9.28
C GLU A 172 7.23 23.51 -7.75
N GLN A 173 6.17 23.23 -6.99
CA GLN A 173 6.25 22.99 -5.55
C GLN A 173 7.11 21.77 -5.18
N LEU A 174 7.00 20.67 -5.92
CA LEU A 174 7.80 19.47 -5.69
C LEU A 174 9.26 19.70 -6.06
N GLU A 175 9.53 20.43 -7.13
CA GLU A 175 10.88 20.81 -7.55
C GLU A 175 11.53 21.76 -6.55
N THR A 176 10.80 22.75 -6.02
CA THR A 176 11.30 23.64 -4.97
C THR A 176 11.50 22.92 -3.64
N TRP A 177 10.61 22.00 -3.26
CA TRP A 177 10.78 21.15 -2.08
C TRP A 177 11.99 20.23 -2.23
N ASN A 178 12.14 19.57 -3.38
CA ASN A 178 13.29 18.73 -3.68
C ASN A 178 14.58 19.55 -3.74
N ALA A 179 14.59 20.74 -4.33
CA ALA A 179 15.76 21.61 -4.37
C ALA A 179 16.13 22.12 -2.97
N SER A 180 15.15 22.40 -2.11
CA SER A 180 15.38 22.78 -0.71
C SER A 180 15.95 21.62 0.11
N ASN A 181 15.53 20.38 -0.17
CA ASN A 181 16.09 19.17 0.43
C ASN A 181 17.45 18.75 -0.16
N LEU A 182 17.70 19.00 -1.46
CA LEU A 182 18.98 18.67 -2.11
C LEU A 182 20.07 19.71 -1.82
N ASN A 183 19.71 20.97 -1.54
CA ASN A 183 20.67 21.98 -1.09
C ASN A 183 21.08 21.82 0.38
N GLU A 184 20.49 20.89 1.13
CA GLU A 184 21.17 20.29 2.27
C GLU A 184 22.24 19.30 1.76
N GLN A 185 23.26 19.87 1.13
CA GLN A 185 24.58 19.28 0.91
C GLN A 185 25.33 19.20 2.25
N THR A 186 24.65 18.66 3.27
CA THR A 186 25.20 18.18 4.54
C THR A 186 24.81 16.72 4.76
N SER A 187 24.05 16.06 3.87
CA SER A 187 23.68 14.66 4.07
C SER A 187 24.87 13.69 3.95
N SER A 188 25.92 14.01 3.21
CA SER A 188 27.13 13.17 3.19
C SER A 188 27.93 13.27 4.49
N GLU A 189 28.16 14.48 5.00
CA GLU A 189 28.89 14.70 6.25
C GLU A 189 28.05 14.29 7.46
N LYS A 190 26.75 14.60 7.49
CA LYS A 190 25.83 14.14 8.55
C LYS A 190 25.70 12.62 8.53
N ASN A 191 25.70 11.95 7.38
CA ASN A 191 25.67 10.49 7.35
C ASN A 191 26.99 9.88 7.82
N GLU A 192 28.14 10.48 7.52
CA GLU A 192 29.42 10.04 8.10
C GLU A 192 29.48 10.29 9.62
N THR A 193 29.00 11.43 10.10
CA THR A 193 28.91 11.73 11.54
C THR A 193 27.92 10.80 12.25
N LEU A 194 26.74 10.58 11.67
CA LEU A 194 25.75 9.62 12.22
C LEU A 194 26.30 8.19 12.21
N LEU A 195 27.08 7.82 11.19
CA LEU A 195 27.72 6.50 11.15
C LEU A 195 28.82 6.37 12.22
N ALA A 196 29.58 7.45 12.48
CA ALA A 196 30.54 7.52 13.57
C ALA A 196 29.86 7.44 14.93
N ASP A 197 28.77 8.19 15.15
CA ASP A 197 27.97 8.17 16.38
C ASP A 197 27.33 6.80 16.62
N VAL A 198 26.81 6.15 15.57
CA VAL A 198 26.28 4.78 15.67
C VAL A 198 27.36 3.78 16.04
N ASN A 199 28.59 3.95 15.55
CA ASN A 199 29.71 3.08 15.92
C ASN A 199 30.18 3.34 17.35
N LEU A 200 30.16 4.59 17.81
CA LEU A 200 30.45 4.95 19.20
C LEU A 200 29.40 4.35 20.14
N LEU A 201 28.11 4.51 19.83
CA LEU A 201 27.01 3.93 20.60
C LEU A 201 27.08 2.40 20.64
N LYS A 202 27.49 1.74 19.54
CA LYS A 202 27.73 0.29 19.55
C LYS A 202 28.86 -0.11 20.50
N SER A 203 29.92 0.71 20.61
CA SER A 203 31.00 0.48 21.57
C SER A 203 30.52 0.66 23.00
N ASP A 204 29.75 1.71 23.28
CA ASP A 204 29.19 1.97 24.62
C ASP A 204 28.21 0.88 25.05
N VAL A 205 27.35 0.41 24.13
CA VAL A 205 26.46 -0.72 24.39
C VAL A 205 27.25 -2.00 24.67
N ALA A 206 28.38 -2.23 24.01
CA ALA A 206 29.24 -3.37 24.28
C ALA A 206 29.90 -3.27 25.68
N LEU A 207 30.33 -2.07 26.09
CA LEU A 207 30.87 -1.82 27.43
C LEU A 207 29.80 -2.00 28.51
N LEU A 208 28.62 -1.40 28.35
CA LEU A 208 27.51 -1.56 29.28
C LEU A 208 27.07 -3.02 29.39
N LYS A 209 27.10 -3.76 28.29
CA LYS A 209 26.80 -5.20 28.32
C LYS A 209 27.84 -5.98 29.11
N ALA A 210 29.13 -5.66 28.95
CA ALA A 210 30.18 -6.27 29.75
C ALA A 210 30.05 -5.91 31.24
N GLU A 211 29.67 -4.67 31.56
CA GLU A 211 29.42 -4.24 32.94
C GLU A 211 28.21 -4.96 33.56
N ILE A 212 27.12 -5.14 32.80
CA ILE A 212 25.98 -5.95 33.22
C ILE A 212 26.39 -7.40 33.47
N ASP A 213 27.22 -7.99 32.61
CA ASP A 213 27.72 -9.35 32.79
C ASP A 213 28.55 -9.48 34.08
N VAL A 214 29.39 -8.50 34.40
CA VAL A 214 30.13 -8.44 35.68
C VAL A 214 29.17 -8.32 36.87
N LYS A 215 28.19 -7.42 36.80
CA LYS A 215 27.19 -7.25 37.88
C LYS A 215 26.34 -8.50 38.09
N ASN A 216 26.05 -9.25 37.03
CA ASN A 216 25.36 -10.53 37.14
C ASN A 216 26.20 -11.58 37.87
N VAL A 217 27.52 -11.60 37.64
CA VAL A 217 28.45 -12.47 38.41
C VAL A 217 28.44 -12.09 39.89
N GLU A 218 28.54 -10.79 40.22
CA GLU A 218 28.46 -10.31 41.61
C GLU A 218 27.13 -10.70 42.28
N ILE A 219 26.01 -10.62 41.55
CA ILE A 219 24.69 -11.02 42.06
C ILE A 219 24.64 -12.53 42.36
N GLU A 220 25.23 -13.37 41.51
CA GLU A 220 25.28 -14.81 41.75
C GLU A 220 26.21 -15.16 42.94
N GLU A 221 27.31 -14.43 43.13
CA GLU A 221 28.15 -14.57 44.33
C GLU A 221 27.38 -14.18 45.61
N ILE A 222 26.66 -13.06 45.59
CA ILE A 222 25.82 -12.64 46.73
C ILE A 222 24.70 -13.65 47.00
N LYS A 223 24.08 -14.23 45.98
CA LYS A 223 23.09 -15.31 46.15
C LYS A 223 23.71 -16.53 46.80
N HIS A 224 24.89 -16.92 46.38
CA HIS A 224 25.61 -18.05 46.95
C HIS A 224 25.96 -17.82 48.42
N GLU A 225 26.45 -16.62 48.78
CA GLU A 225 26.74 -16.24 50.16
C GLU A 225 25.47 -16.23 51.03
N ARG A 226 24.37 -15.67 50.51
CA ARG A 226 23.07 -15.68 51.19
C ARG A 226 22.57 -17.10 51.46
N ASP A 227 22.72 -18.00 50.50
CA ASP A 227 22.28 -19.39 50.65
C ASP A 227 23.17 -20.15 51.65
N ASN A 228 24.47 -19.86 51.68
CA ASN A 228 25.39 -20.38 52.70
C ASN A 228 25.03 -19.88 54.11
N LEU A 229 24.71 -18.58 54.26
CA LEU A 229 24.22 -18.02 55.53
C LEU A 229 22.88 -18.64 55.97
N ARG A 230 21.96 -18.88 55.03
CA ARG A 230 20.71 -19.61 55.33
C ARG A 230 20.98 -21.01 55.85
N GLN A 231 21.95 -21.72 55.26
CA GLN A 231 22.34 -23.05 55.71
C GLN A 231 22.94 -23.02 57.12
N GLN A 232 23.81 -22.05 57.43
CA GLN A 232 24.36 -21.86 58.78
C GLN A 232 23.27 -21.55 59.81
N ILE A 233 22.28 -20.72 59.47
CA ILE A 233 21.14 -20.42 60.35
C ILE A 233 20.33 -21.69 60.62
N GLU A 234 20.09 -22.53 59.61
CA GLU A 234 19.36 -23.79 59.80
C GLU A 234 20.15 -24.76 60.70
N GLU A 235 21.47 -24.85 60.55
CA GLU A 235 22.33 -25.65 61.42
C GLU A 235 22.28 -25.17 62.88
N ILE A 236 22.37 -23.85 63.11
CA ILE A 236 22.22 -23.24 64.45
C ILE A 236 20.83 -23.54 65.03
N ASN A 237 19.78 -23.48 64.21
CA ASN A 237 18.41 -23.79 64.65
C ASN A 237 18.27 -25.28 65.02
N GLU A 238 18.87 -26.18 64.25
CA GLU A 238 18.90 -27.61 64.59
C GLU A 238 19.65 -27.87 65.90
N ASP A 239 20.80 -27.24 66.10
CA ASP A 239 21.57 -27.36 67.35
C ASP A 239 20.82 -26.78 68.55
N THR A 240 20.11 -25.67 68.35
CA THR A 240 19.22 -25.10 69.37
C THR A 240 18.12 -26.09 69.73
N ARG A 241 17.47 -26.72 68.74
CA ARG A 241 16.46 -27.78 68.98
C ARG A 241 17.07 -29.00 69.68
N ARG A 242 18.29 -29.41 69.33
CA ARG A 242 19.00 -30.52 70.02
C ARG A 242 19.26 -30.17 71.48
N ASN A 243 19.72 -28.95 71.75
CA ASN A 243 19.98 -28.47 73.10
C ASN A 243 18.71 -28.33 73.94
N GLU A 244 17.63 -27.80 73.37
CA GLU A 244 16.31 -27.77 74.03
C GLU A 244 15.83 -29.19 74.36
N LYS A 245 15.98 -30.14 73.44
CA LYS A 245 15.63 -31.54 73.67
C LYS A 245 16.48 -32.19 74.78
N LEU A 246 17.76 -31.85 74.88
CA LEU A 246 18.64 -32.32 75.96
C LEU A 246 18.25 -31.70 77.32
N LEU A 247 17.83 -30.44 77.35
CA LEU A 247 17.30 -29.79 78.56
C LEU A 247 15.97 -30.44 79.02
N LEU A 248 15.11 -30.79 78.08
CA LEU A 248 13.83 -31.48 78.34
C LEU A 248 14.02 -32.93 78.80
N THR A 249 15.02 -33.64 78.27
CA THR A 249 15.27 -35.06 78.64
C THR A 249 16.19 -35.20 79.86
N GLY A 250 17.02 -34.21 80.17
CA GLY A 250 17.89 -34.19 81.35
C GLY A 250 17.19 -33.85 82.68
N SER A 251 15.89 -33.50 82.64
CA SER A 251 15.10 -33.16 83.83
C SER A 251 14.11 -34.26 84.26
N GLU A 252 14.13 -35.42 83.60
CA GLU A 252 13.16 -36.50 83.82
C GLU A 252 13.58 -37.60 84.84
N GLU A 253 14.64 -37.36 85.62
CA GLU A 253 15.09 -38.29 86.69
C GLU A 253 14.65 -37.92 88.12
N PHE A 254 13.67 -37.02 88.29
CA PHE A 254 13.03 -36.78 89.59
C PHE A 254 11.49 -36.79 89.49
N LYS A 255 10.91 -38.00 89.50
CA LYS A 255 9.50 -38.21 89.84
C LYS A 255 9.36 -38.49 91.34
N PRO A 256 8.69 -37.63 92.13
CA PRO A 256 7.95 -38.08 93.28
C PRO A 256 6.63 -38.70 92.80
N SER A 257 6.34 -39.90 93.27
CA SER A 257 5.05 -40.56 93.10
C SER A 257 3.94 -39.79 93.81
N SER A 258 2.87 -39.43 93.11
CA SER A 258 1.52 -39.49 93.69
C SER A 258 0.45 -39.44 92.61
N ASP A 259 -0.35 -40.49 92.65
CA ASP A 259 -1.65 -40.68 92.03
C ASP A 259 -2.54 -39.44 92.04
N SER A 260 -3.17 -39.12 90.90
CA SER A 260 -4.57 -38.70 90.85
C SER A 260 -5.05 -38.61 89.40
N GLU A 261 -5.81 -39.62 89.00
CA GLU A 261 -6.73 -39.55 87.86
C GLU A 261 -7.79 -38.46 88.12
N SER A 262 -8.03 -37.57 87.16
CA SER A 262 -9.39 -37.26 86.68
C SER A 262 -9.40 -36.15 85.62
N ALA A 263 -10.00 -36.48 84.48
CA ALA A 263 -10.89 -35.63 83.68
C ALA A 263 -10.41 -34.25 83.21
N ALA A 264 -10.11 -34.14 81.90
CA ALA A 264 -10.42 -32.95 81.14
C ALA A 264 -10.76 -33.34 79.68
N SER A 265 -12.07 -33.42 79.45
CA SER A 265 -12.75 -33.53 78.17
C SER A 265 -13.21 -32.13 77.78
N ASN A 266 -13.05 -31.81 76.48
CA ASN A 266 -13.71 -30.71 75.75
C ASN A 266 -13.33 -29.27 76.12
N ASN A 267 -12.64 -28.60 75.19
CA ASN A 267 -12.96 -27.22 74.87
C ASN A 267 -12.59 -26.93 73.41
N ALA A 268 -13.55 -27.22 72.53
CA ALA A 268 -13.71 -26.55 71.25
C ALA A 268 -14.75 -25.43 71.45
N ASP A 269 -14.63 -24.38 70.65
CA ASP A 269 -15.73 -23.47 70.28
C ASP A 269 -16.04 -22.28 71.24
N TRP A 270 -15.36 -21.14 71.03
CA TRP A 270 -15.70 -19.85 71.67
C TRP A 270 -15.54 -18.61 70.76
N GLU A 271 -15.59 -18.72 69.43
CA GLU A 271 -15.52 -17.55 68.52
C GLU A 271 -16.87 -17.20 67.86
N LYS A 272 -17.96 -17.33 68.60
CA LYS A 272 -19.25 -16.82 68.12
C LYS A 272 -20.14 -16.38 69.28
N MET A 273 -20.08 -15.09 69.60
CA MET A 273 -21.21 -14.22 69.97
C MET A 273 -20.71 -12.91 70.58
N GLY A 274 -21.33 -11.78 70.19
CA GLY A 274 -21.37 -10.59 71.04
C GLY A 274 -20.76 -9.31 70.47
N LYS A 275 -21.20 -8.85 69.30
CA LYS A 275 -21.34 -7.42 69.04
C LYS A 275 -22.82 -7.18 68.88
N ASP A 276 -23.44 -6.57 69.88
CA ASP A 276 -24.56 -5.65 69.77
C ASP A 276 -24.73 -4.92 71.10
N GLU A 277 -24.73 -3.59 71.00
CA GLU A 277 -25.49 -2.59 71.76
C GLU A 277 -25.70 -2.80 73.28
N ILE A 278 -25.25 -1.80 74.06
CA ILE A 278 -26.03 -1.21 75.17
C ILE A 278 -25.51 0.22 75.39
N GLU A 279 -26.35 1.20 75.05
CA GLU A 279 -26.33 2.54 75.64
C GLU A 279 -26.75 2.45 77.12
N VAL A 280 -26.03 3.08 78.05
CA VAL A 280 -26.59 3.48 79.35
C VAL A 280 -26.02 4.83 79.78
N GLU A 281 -26.93 5.79 79.88
CA GLU A 281 -26.79 7.02 80.65
C GLU A 281 -26.60 6.74 82.15
N GLY A 282 -25.71 7.50 82.79
CA GLY A 282 -26.05 8.13 84.06
C GLY A 282 -25.60 7.50 85.39
N VAL A 283 -25.16 8.42 86.26
CA VAL A 283 -25.33 8.45 87.73
C VAL A 283 -24.22 7.86 88.62
N SER A 284 -23.36 8.78 89.08
CA SER A 284 -23.05 9.14 90.48
C SER A 284 -22.78 8.04 91.54
N SER A 285 -21.61 8.11 92.19
CA SER A 285 -21.43 8.70 93.55
C SER A 285 -20.26 8.09 94.35
N SER A 286 -19.35 8.97 94.77
CA SER A 286 -18.87 9.19 96.16
C SER A 286 -18.23 8.06 96.99
N THR A 287 -17.05 8.34 97.56
CA THR A 287 -16.83 8.60 99.02
C THR A 287 -15.36 8.97 99.31
N THR A 288 -15.03 10.23 99.68
CA THR A 288 -14.76 10.81 101.04
C THR A 288 -13.33 10.53 101.58
N THR A 289 -12.56 11.37 102.29
CA THR A 289 -12.88 12.43 103.28
C THR A 289 -11.58 13.14 103.80
N THR A 290 -11.63 14.48 104.01
CA THR A 290 -11.12 15.31 105.16
C THR A 290 -9.61 15.36 105.53
N THR A 291 -9.00 16.42 106.10
CA THR A 291 -9.46 17.61 106.88
C THR A 291 -8.36 18.69 107.01
N SER A 292 -8.81 19.89 107.39
CA SER A 292 -8.09 21.12 107.75
C SER A 292 -7.67 21.24 109.24
N GLU A 293 -6.72 22.17 109.50
CA GLU A 293 -6.51 23.02 110.71
C GLU A 293 -6.20 22.44 112.12
N THR A 294 -5.17 23.00 112.78
CA THR A 294 -5.03 23.46 114.20
C THR A 294 -3.52 23.68 114.49
N LYS A 295 -2.97 24.83 114.91
CA LYS A 295 -3.07 25.72 116.09
C LYS A 295 -2.58 25.13 117.45
N ASP A 296 -1.55 25.81 117.97
CA ASP A 296 -1.15 26.06 119.36
C ASP A 296 -0.76 24.91 120.30
N SER A 297 0.48 24.96 120.83
CA SER A 297 0.76 25.45 122.20
C SER A 297 2.03 24.83 122.84
N SER A 298 2.95 25.75 123.21
CA SER A 298 3.67 25.89 124.48
C SER A 298 4.46 24.74 125.16
N THR A 299 5.53 25.22 125.81
CA THR A 299 6.14 24.80 127.10
C THR A 299 7.24 23.73 127.07
N SER A 300 8.47 24.10 127.40
CA SER A 300 8.90 24.13 128.82
C SER A 300 10.40 24.42 128.98
N ASP A 301 10.66 25.25 129.99
CA ASP A 301 11.91 25.45 130.70
C ASP A 301 12.55 24.15 131.20
N GLY A 302 13.89 24.16 131.31
CA GLY A 302 14.63 23.18 132.09
C GLY A 302 16.13 23.22 131.81
N LYS A 303 16.84 24.28 132.20
CA LYS A 303 17.85 24.25 133.29
C LYS A 303 18.07 22.87 133.91
N TYR A 304 19.32 22.41 134.00
CA TYR A 304 20.01 21.86 135.19
C TYR A 304 21.40 21.35 134.70
N LEU A 305 22.49 22.08 134.98
CA LEU A 305 23.40 21.88 136.12
C LEU A 305 24.35 20.67 135.98
N ARG A 306 25.64 20.97 135.81
CA ARG A 306 26.81 20.27 136.36
C ARG A 306 28.06 20.96 135.82
N SER A 307 29.12 21.27 136.55
CA SER A 307 29.52 21.19 137.97
C SER A 307 30.95 21.76 137.97
N GLU A 308 31.28 22.81 138.70
CA GLU A 308 31.80 22.75 140.08
C GLU A 308 33.35 22.62 140.15
N ARG A 309 33.94 23.31 141.14
CA ARG A 309 35.33 23.29 141.68
C ARG A 309 36.40 24.11 140.94
N ARG A 310 37.20 24.98 141.58
CA ARG A 310 37.53 25.26 143.00
C ARG A 310 37.66 26.79 143.19
N GLN A 311 37.10 27.44 144.20
CA GLN A 311 37.47 27.45 145.63
C GLN A 311 38.89 27.95 145.96
N ARG A 312 38.90 29.00 146.81
CA ARG A 312 39.81 29.29 147.95
C ARG A 312 41.01 30.22 147.76
N GLY A 313 41.12 31.13 148.74
CA GLY A 313 42.31 31.89 149.18
C GLY A 313 42.02 33.39 149.17
N GLY A 314 41.39 34.00 150.19
CA GLY A 314 41.96 34.35 151.51
C GLY A 314 42.42 35.82 151.43
N ARG A 315 41.95 36.83 152.18
CA ARG A 315 41.61 36.99 153.60
C ARG A 315 42.61 36.29 154.52
N VAL A 316 43.64 37.03 154.93
CA VAL A 316 44.16 37.21 156.31
C VAL A 316 45.46 38.02 156.19
N GLU A 317 45.41 39.32 156.48
CA GLU A 317 46.53 40.03 157.09
C GLU A 317 46.03 40.43 158.48
N MET A 318 46.41 39.64 159.47
CA MET A 318 46.22 39.90 160.89
C MET A 318 47.61 40.20 161.45
N MET A 319 47.72 41.35 162.10
CA MET A 319 48.19 41.44 163.49
C MET A 319 49.44 40.61 163.83
N GLU A 320 50.61 41.23 163.77
CA GLU A 320 51.76 40.84 164.58
C GLU A 320 52.19 42.02 165.45
N GLN A 321 51.96 41.85 166.75
CA GLN A 321 52.42 42.70 167.83
C GLN A 321 53.85 42.32 168.23
N SER A 322 54.59 43.32 168.72
CA SER A 322 55.60 43.28 169.77
C SER A 322 56.00 41.92 170.34
N ILE A 323 57.31 41.68 170.52
CA ILE A 323 57.94 41.45 171.83
C ILE A 323 59.48 41.46 171.66
N GLN A 324 60.10 41.99 172.71
CA GLN A 324 61.50 42.31 172.91
C GLN A 324 62.38 41.05 172.99
N THR A 325 63.61 41.15 172.49
CA THR A 325 64.68 40.18 172.72
C THR A 325 65.31 40.42 174.09
N GLU A 326 64.96 39.57 175.05
CA GLU A 326 65.77 39.24 176.23
C GLU A 326 66.91 38.27 175.85
N GLN A 327 67.98 38.32 176.64
CA GLN A 327 69.26 37.66 176.41
C GLN A 327 69.15 36.13 176.51
N PHE A 328 69.66 35.43 175.50
CA PHE A 328 69.69 33.97 175.43
C PHE A 328 71.10 33.41 175.63
N THR A 329 71.14 32.17 176.10
CA THR A 329 72.27 31.48 176.72
C THR A 329 72.86 30.44 175.77
N PRO A 330 74.13 30.03 175.92
CA PRO A 330 74.90 29.35 174.86
C PRO A 330 74.45 27.92 174.47
N GLU A 331 73.32 27.43 174.99
CA GLU A 331 72.71 26.14 174.62
C GLU A 331 71.65 26.31 173.51
N GLU A 332 71.13 27.53 173.32
CA GLU A 332 70.14 27.86 172.29
C GLU A 332 70.77 28.04 170.90
N ASP A 333 72.05 28.40 170.81
CA ASP A 333 72.76 28.54 169.52
C ASP A 333 72.91 27.21 168.75
N ILE A 334 72.90 26.07 169.44
CA ILE A 334 72.94 24.75 168.78
C ILE A 334 71.56 24.39 168.21
N GLN A 335 70.48 24.67 168.96
CA GLN A 335 69.11 24.46 168.49
C GLN A 335 68.75 25.44 167.36
N ILE A 336 69.23 26.68 167.43
CA ILE A 336 69.05 27.67 166.36
C ILE A 336 69.73 27.22 165.07
N ASN A 337 70.92 26.64 165.13
CA ASN A 337 71.60 26.14 163.92
C ASN A 337 70.89 24.91 163.33
N GLN A 338 70.39 23.98 164.15
CA GLN A 338 69.59 22.85 163.67
C GLN A 338 68.29 23.31 163.00
N LEU A 339 67.57 24.24 163.64
CA LEU A 339 66.35 24.84 163.07
C LEU A 339 66.66 25.63 161.79
N LYS A 340 67.84 26.24 161.67
CA LYS A 340 68.26 26.97 160.48
C LYS A 340 68.58 26.05 159.30
N ASP A 341 69.17 24.89 159.55
CA ASP A 341 69.40 23.86 158.54
C ASP A 341 68.08 23.22 158.08
N GLU A 342 67.17 22.92 159.02
CA GLU A 342 65.82 22.46 158.71
C GLU A 342 65.02 23.51 157.92
N MET A 343 65.13 24.78 158.29
CA MET A 343 64.50 25.89 157.58
C MET A 343 65.08 26.07 156.18
N SER A 344 66.39 25.87 156.00
CA SER A 344 67.04 25.91 154.68
C SER A 344 66.58 24.75 153.80
N HIS A 345 66.47 23.55 154.36
CA HIS A 345 65.95 22.38 153.66
C HIS A 345 64.47 22.55 153.27
N LEU A 346 63.63 23.13 154.14
CA LEU A 346 62.24 23.44 153.81
C LEU A 346 62.13 24.53 152.74
N LEU A 347 63.00 25.54 152.76
CA LEU A 347 63.05 26.57 151.70
C LEU A 347 63.46 25.97 150.35
N GLU A 348 64.42 25.04 150.34
CA GLU A 348 64.82 24.28 149.15
C GLU A 348 63.65 23.45 148.60
N GLN A 349 62.93 22.72 149.47
CA GLN A 349 61.74 21.96 149.07
C GLN A 349 60.62 22.88 148.54
N ILE A 350 60.40 24.04 149.14
CA ILE A 350 59.44 25.03 148.66
C ILE A 350 59.86 25.56 147.28
N ALA A 351 61.15 25.79 147.04
CA ALA A 351 61.65 26.21 145.73
C ALA A 351 61.44 25.12 144.67
N GLN A 352 61.76 23.86 144.98
CA GLN A 352 61.52 22.72 144.08
C GLN A 352 60.04 22.52 143.78
N LEU A 353 59.15 22.66 144.77
CA LEU A 353 57.71 22.56 144.56
C LEU A 353 57.18 23.73 143.72
N LYS A 354 57.70 24.95 143.91
CA LYS A 354 57.35 26.11 143.05
C LYS A 354 57.77 25.88 141.60
N GLU A 355 58.95 25.31 141.37
CA GLU A 355 59.42 24.96 140.04
C GLU A 355 58.54 23.87 139.41
N GLN A 356 58.20 22.82 140.15
CA GLN A 356 57.27 21.78 139.68
C GLN A 356 55.89 22.35 139.34
N ILE A 357 55.34 23.24 140.18
CA ILE A 357 54.07 23.92 139.91
C ILE A 357 54.17 24.76 138.63
N SER A 358 55.25 25.51 138.45
CA SER A 358 55.47 26.32 137.24
C SER A 358 55.58 25.45 135.99
N LEU A 359 56.25 24.30 136.07
CA LEU A 359 56.40 23.36 134.97
C LEU A 359 55.06 22.67 134.63
N GLU A 360 54.26 22.34 135.65
CA GLU A 360 52.92 21.78 135.47
C GLU A 360 51.93 22.80 134.88
N GLU A 361 52.04 24.07 135.26
CA GLU A 361 51.26 25.17 134.66
C GLU A 361 51.65 25.41 133.20
N LEU A 362 52.94 25.34 132.88
CA LEU A 362 53.43 25.43 131.51
C LEU A 362 52.93 24.24 130.67
N ASN A 363 52.97 23.03 131.22
CA ASN A 363 52.43 21.84 130.57
C ASN A 363 50.90 21.93 130.37
N LYS A 364 50.16 22.46 131.36
CA LYS A 364 48.71 22.73 131.21
C LYS A 364 48.41 23.73 130.11
N ARG A 365 49.21 24.79 129.98
CA ARG A 365 49.08 25.77 128.88
C ARG A 365 49.37 25.13 127.52
N GLN A 366 50.40 24.29 127.45
CA GLN A 366 50.74 23.56 126.23
C GLN A 366 49.59 22.63 125.80
N ILE A 367 49.04 21.85 126.74
CA ILE A 367 47.89 20.97 126.48
C ILE A 367 46.65 21.76 126.04
N LEU A 368 46.41 22.94 126.62
CA LEU A 368 45.31 23.81 126.21
C LEU A 368 45.48 24.35 124.78
N LEU A 369 46.71 24.74 124.41
CA LEU A 369 47.03 25.20 123.06
C LEU A 369 46.84 24.06 122.03
N GLU A 370 47.34 22.86 122.33
CA GLU A 370 47.15 21.68 121.48
C GLU A 370 45.68 21.30 121.35
N LYS A 371 44.91 21.40 122.45
CA LYS A 371 43.46 21.19 122.41
C LYS A 371 42.76 22.21 121.51
N GLU A 372 43.14 23.48 121.58
CA GLU A 372 42.59 24.53 120.72
C GLU A 372 42.90 24.29 119.25
N GLN A 373 44.14 23.91 118.93
CA GLN A 373 44.54 23.53 117.57
C GLN A 373 43.75 22.32 117.04
N VAL A 374 43.53 21.30 117.87
CA VAL A 374 42.72 20.14 117.49
C VAL A 374 41.25 20.52 117.27
N CYS A 375 40.68 21.39 118.12
CA CYS A 375 39.33 21.90 117.92
C CYS A 375 39.19 22.67 116.61
N GLU A 376 40.17 23.49 116.25
CA GLU A 376 40.18 24.23 114.97
C GLU A 376 40.30 23.29 113.78
N GLN A 377 41.16 22.27 113.85
CA GLN A 377 41.26 21.24 112.82
C GLN A 377 39.95 20.44 112.66
N LEU A 378 39.30 20.08 113.76
CA LEU A 378 38.00 19.39 113.73
C LEU A 378 36.92 20.28 113.11
N SER A 379 36.87 21.56 113.45
CA SER A 379 35.94 22.53 112.85
C SER A 379 36.14 22.61 111.33
N ASN A 380 37.39 22.71 110.85
CA ASN A 380 37.68 22.74 109.42
C ASN A 380 37.28 21.43 108.72
N LYS A 381 37.49 20.28 109.37
CA LYS A 381 37.06 18.98 108.82
C LYS A 381 35.54 18.80 108.81
N GLU A 382 34.82 19.36 109.77
CA GLU A 382 33.36 19.41 109.76
C GLU A 382 32.84 20.28 108.60
N GLU A 383 33.48 21.42 108.32
CA GLU A 383 33.16 22.26 107.17
C GLU A 383 33.44 21.57 105.81
N GLU A 384 34.60 20.92 105.67
CA GLU A 384 34.93 20.12 104.47
C GLU A 384 33.90 18.99 104.25
N LEU A 385 33.52 18.27 105.32
CA LEU A 385 32.51 17.22 105.24
C LEU A 385 31.13 17.77 104.85
N LYS A 386 30.79 18.96 105.33
CA LYS A 386 29.55 19.63 104.94
C LYS A 386 29.55 19.99 103.45
N HIS A 387 30.63 20.61 102.96
CA HIS A 387 30.77 20.92 101.54
C HIS A 387 30.70 19.67 100.65
N LEU A 388 31.38 18.58 101.03
CA LEU A 388 31.32 17.32 100.28
C LEU A 388 29.92 16.71 100.25
N LYS A 389 29.15 16.81 101.35
CA LYS A 389 27.74 16.39 101.36
C LYS A 389 26.90 17.23 100.42
N ASP A 390 27.09 18.54 100.41
CA ASP A 390 26.35 19.45 99.52
C ASP A 390 26.65 19.13 98.04
N VAL A 391 27.92 18.90 97.68
CA VAL A 391 28.32 18.51 96.32
C VAL A 391 27.74 17.14 95.92
N LEU A 392 27.70 16.17 96.84
CA LEU A 392 27.11 14.86 96.56
C LEU A 392 25.59 14.95 96.35
N GLU A 393 24.91 15.80 97.10
CA GLU A 393 23.47 16.01 96.95
C GLU A 393 23.15 16.72 95.63
N GLU A 394 23.97 17.70 95.23
CA GLU A 394 23.87 18.36 93.92
C GLU A 394 24.12 17.38 92.77
N TRP A 395 25.14 16.52 92.88
CA TRP A 395 25.41 15.49 91.89
C TRP A 395 24.27 14.46 91.79
N ARG A 396 23.68 14.05 92.93
CA ARG A 396 22.50 13.18 92.95
C ARG A 396 21.32 13.84 92.23
N LYS A 397 21.05 15.11 92.54
CA LYS A 397 19.96 15.88 91.92
C LYS A 397 20.15 15.99 90.40
N ASN A 398 21.36 16.34 89.94
CA ASN A 398 21.66 16.42 88.52
C ASN A 398 21.52 15.06 87.82
N SER A 399 21.92 13.97 88.47
CA SER A 399 21.74 12.62 87.92
C SER A 399 20.27 12.21 87.82
N GLU A 400 19.42 12.64 88.76
CA GLU A 400 17.97 12.41 88.69
C GLU A 400 17.33 13.24 87.57
N GLU A 401 17.69 14.52 87.46
CA GLU A 401 17.21 15.39 86.37
C GLU A 401 17.62 14.86 84.98
N GLU A 402 18.82 14.31 84.82
CA GLU A 402 19.25 13.68 83.56
C GLU A 402 18.46 12.39 83.25
N LYS A 403 18.16 11.58 84.27
CA LYS A 403 17.34 10.37 84.09
C LYS A 403 15.92 10.74 83.66
N GLU A 404 15.36 11.78 84.24
CA GLU A 404 14.02 12.27 83.90
C GLU A 404 13.99 12.82 82.47
N LYS A 405 14.98 13.63 82.07
CA LYS A 405 15.12 14.09 80.67
C LYS A 405 15.23 12.94 79.68
N ARG A 406 16.04 11.91 79.98
CA ARG A 406 16.15 10.72 79.12
C ARG A 406 14.85 9.93 79.05
N PHE A 407 14.06 9.92 80.13
CA PHE A 407 12.76 9.27 80.15
C PHE A 407 11.75 10.04 79.27
N GLU A 408 11.71 11.37 79.37
CA GLU A 408 10.90 12.23 78.51
C GLU A 408 11.27 12.09 77.03
N GLU A 409 12.57 12.11 76.69
CA GLU A 409 13.06 11.89 75.32
C GLU A 409 12.64 10.52 74.78
N LYS A 410 12.70 9.47 75.62
CA LYS A 410 12.30 8.12 75.25
C LYS A 410 10.80 8.03 74.97
N GLU A 411 9.96 8.70 75.77
CA GLU A 411 8.51 8.70 75.55
C GLU A 411 8.14 9.52 74.29
N GLN A 412 8.80 10.65 74.05
CA GLN A 412 8.65 11.42 72.81
C GLN A 412 9.03 10.60 71.57
N LEU A 413 10.13 9.84 71.61
CA LEU A 413 10.54 8.96 70.52
C LEU A 413 9.53 7.83 70.27
N LYS A 414 8.92 7.32 71.34
CA LYS A 414 7.91 6.26 71.27
C LYS A 414 6.60 6.78 70.64
N ASP A 415 6.18 7.99 71.00
CA ASP A 415 5.03 8.66 70.38
C ASP A 415 5.29 8.96 68.89
N LEU A 416 6.48 9.45 68.56
CA LEU A 416 6.89 9.68 67.17
C LEU A 416 6.90 8.37 66.36
N LEU A 417 7.41 7.29 66.94
CA LEU A 417 7.43 5.97 66.30
C LEU A 417 6.01 5.46 66.04
N LYS A 418 5.11 5.63 67.01
CA LYS A 418 3.70 5.27 66.87
C LYS A 418 3.01 6.04 65.74
N GLU A 419 3.23 7.36 65.67
CA GLU A 419 2.73 8.19 64.56
C GLU A 419 3.25 7.73 63.19
N LYS A 420 4.53 7.33 63.12
CA LYS A 420 5.13 6.81 61.88
C LYS A 420 4.55 5.46 61.48
N ILE A 421 4.28 4.57 62.44
CA ILE A 421 3.63 3.27 62.20
C ILE A 421 2.22 3.50 61.65
N GLU A 422 1.43 4.36 62.28
CA GLU A 422 0.07 4.70 61.82
C GLU A 422 0.07 5.28 60.39
N LYS A 423 1.06 6.13 60.05
CA LYS A 423 1.24 6.64 58.68
C LYS A 423 1.58 5.54 57.67
N ILE A 424 2.45 4.60 58.03
CA ILE A 424 2.83 3.48 57.17
C ILE A 424 1.62 2.56 56.94
N GLU A 425 0.85 2.27 57.98
CA GLU A 425 -0.39 1.48 57.88
C GLU A 425 -1.41 2.17 56.96
N GLY A 426 -1.58 3.49 57.09
CA GLY A 426 -2.44 4.28 56.19
C GLY A 426 -1.99 4.26 54.73
N LEU A 427 -0.68 4.38 54.47
CA LEU A 427 -0.14 4.27 53.10
C LEU A 427 -0.30 2.86 52.52
N ASN A 428 -0.08 1.82 53.33
CA ASN A 428 -0.29 0.44 52.89
C ASN A 428 -1.76 0.18 52.54
N PHE A 429 -2.70 0.73 53.31
CA PHE A 429 -4.13 0.64 53.00
C PHE A 429 -4.49 1.30 51.66
N LEU A 430 -3.92 2.48 51.37
CA LEU A 430 -4.11 3.16 50.09
C LEU A 430 -3.53 2.36 48.92
N LEU A 431 -2.31 1.82 49.09
CA LEU A 431 -1.66 0.98 48.08
C LEU A 431 -2.46 -0.30 47.80
N GLU A 432 -3.04 -0.92 48.83
CA GLU A 432 -3.88 -2.11 48.67
C GLU A 432 -5.18 -1.79 47.90
N ASN A 433 -5.76 -0.62 48.12
CA ASN A 433 -6.91 -0.15 47.35
C ASN A 433 -6.56 0.15 45.89
N GLU A 434 -5.42 0.79 45.63
CA GLU A 434 -4.94 1.02 44.25
C GLU A 434 -4.74 -0.30 43.51
N LYS A 435 -4.13 -1.30 44.14
CA LYS A 435 -3.99 -2.65 43.56
C LYS A 435 -5.33 -3.30 43.24
N ARG A 436 -6.35 -3.10 44.08
CA ARG A 436 -7.71 -3.59 43.79
C ARG A 436 -8.30 -2.91 42.58
N THR A 437 -8.22 -1.58 42.50
CA THR A 437 -8.72 -0.85 41.34
C THR A 437 -7.96 -1.20 40.06
N GLU A 438 -6.64 -1.41 40.14
CA GLU A 438 -5.83 -1.85 39.02
C GLU A 438 -6.22 -3.27 38.56
N SER A 439 -6.53 -4.16 39.51
CA SER A 439 -7.07 -5.49 39.21
C SER A 439 -8.42 -5.39 38.48
N ASP A 440 -9.34 -4.55 38.97
CA ASP A 440 -10.66 -4.35 38.36
C ASP A 440 -10.54 -3.79 36.94
N PHE A 441 -9.67 -2.78 36.73
CA PHE A 441 -9.38 -2.25 35.39
C PHE A 441 -8.77 -3.30 34.46
N ASN A 442 -7.88 -4.15 34.97
CA ASN A 442 -7.30 -5.23 34.16
C ASN A 442 -8.34 -6.28 33.75
N GLU A 443 -9.31 -6.59 34.62
CA GLU A 443 -10.44 -7.46 34.27
C GLU A 443 -11.35 -6.82 33.21
N GLU A 444 -11.62 -5.52 33.32
CA GLU A 444 -12.40 -4.78 32.32
C GLU A 444 -11.69 -4.71 30.95
N ILE A 445 -10.38 -4.43 30.94
CA ILE A 445 -9.56 -4.48 29.72
C ILE A 445 -9.60 -5.88 29.09
N LYS A 446 -9.50 -6.93 29.91
CA LYS A 446 -9.56 -8.31 29.44
C LYS A 446 -10.92 -8.65 28.83
N PHE A 447 -12.01 -8.19 29.45
CA PHE A 447 -13.37 -8.33 28.93
C PHE A 447 -13.54 -7.60 27.59
N LEU A 448 -13.16 -6.32 27.52
CA LEU A 448 -13.23 -5.52 26.30
C LEU A 448 -12.41 -6.14 25.18
N LYS A 449 -11.20 -6.62 25.48
CA LYS A 449 -10.35 -7.31 24.50
C LYS A 449 -11.04 -8.55 23.91
N SER A 450 -11.66 -9.38 24.77
CA SER A 450 -12.43 -10.54 24.32
C SER A 450 -13.64 -10.17 23.46
N GLU A 451 -14.30 -9.05 23.76
CA GLU A 451 -15.43 -8.53 22.97
C GLU A 451 -14.96 -8.05 21.59
N TYR A 452 -13.88 -7.28 21.52
CA TYR A 452 -13.29 -6.81 20.25
C TYR A 452 -12.77 -7.97 19.40
N GLU A 453 -12.10 -8.96 20.00
CA GLU A 453 -11.66 -10.17 19.28
C GLU A 453 -12.85 -10.94 18.69
N SER A 454 -13.99 -10.97 19.39
CA SER A 454 -15.21 -11.61 18.87
C SER A 454 -15.83 -10.81 17.71
N LYS A 455 -15.89 -9.48 17.81
CA LYS A 455 -16.37 -8.61 16.72
C LYS A 455 -15.46 -8.67 15.49
N ILE A 456 -14.14 -8.76 15.67
CA ILE A 456 -13.20 -8.93 14.57
C ILE A 456 -13.47 -10.25 13.83
N LYS A 457 -13.67 -11.36 14.56
CA LYS A 457 -14.03 -12.65 13.95
C LYS A 457 -15.34 -12.58 13.17
N GLU A 458 -16.37 -11.93 13.73
CA GLU A 458 -17.65 -11.76 13.04
C GLU A 458 -17.51 -10.95 11.73
N ILE A 459 -16.70 -9.89 11.76
CA ILE A 459 -16.38 -9.09 10.55
C ILE A 459 -15.58 -9.91 9.54
N GLU A 460 -14.62 -10.73 9.99
CA GLU A 460 -13.83 -11.60 9.12
C GLU A 460 -14.69 -12.68 8.46
N GLU A 461 -15.62 -13.30 9.19
CA GLU A 461 -16.59 -14.26 8.66
C GLU A 461 -17.53 -13.61 7.64
N TYR A 462 -18.05 -12.42 7.95
CA TYR A 462 -18.89 -11.65 7.02
C TYR A 462 -18.14 -11.30 5.72
N ASN A 463 -16.92 -10.79 5.84
CA ASN A 463 -16.07 -10.48 4.69
C ASN A 463 -15.71 -11.72 3.87
N CYS A 464 -15.56 -12.88 4.51
CA CYS A 464 -15.34 -14.15 3.83
C CYS A 464 -16.56 -14.55 3.00
N PHE A 465 -17.75 -14.46 3.60
CA PHE A 465 -19.02 -14.74 2.92
C PHE A 465 -19.25 -13.80 1.73
N GLU A 466 -19.05 -12.49 1.91
CA GLU A 466 -19.24 -11.51 0.82
C GLU A 466 -18.25 -11.75 -0.34
N LYS A 467 -16.99 -12.10 -0.05
CA LYS A 467 -16.01 -12.47 -1.07
C LYS A 467 -16.42 -13.73 -1.84
N GLU A 468 -16.98 -14.74 -1.19
CA GLU A 468 -17.49 -15.93 -1.87
C GLU A 468 -18.71 -15.62 -2.74
N GLU A 469 -19.61 -14.77 -2.27
CA GLU A 469 -20.78 -14.34 -3.03
C GLU A 469 -20.40 -13.51 -4.26
N ILE A 470 -19.42 -12.61 -4.14
CA ILE A 470 -18.85 -11.86 -5.27
C ILE A 470 -18.21 -12.82 -6.27
N LYS A 471 -17.38 -13.76 -5.83
CA LYS A 471 -16.77 -14.77 -6.72
C LYS A 471 -17.82 -15.60 -7.46
N LYS A 472 -18.91 -15.98 -6.77
CA LYS A 472 -20.01 -16.71 -7.39
C LYS A 472 -20.71 -15.86 -8.46
N ARG A 473 -21.04 -14.60 -8.16
CA ARG A 473 -21.62 -13.66 -9.12
C ARG A 473 -20.70 -13.43 -10.33
N GLU A 474 -19.40 -13.35 -10.12
CA GLU A 474 -18.41 -13.23 -11.20
C GLU A 474 -18.32 -14.50 -12.06
N MET A 475 -18.33 -15.69 -11.46
CA MET A 475 -18.38 -16.95 -12.21
C MET A 475 -19.66 -17.05 -13.05
N ASP A 476 -20.82 -16.75 -12.48
CA ASP A 476 -22.10 -16.79 -13.20
C ASP A 476 -22.10 -15.78 -14.38
N LYS A 477 -21.48 -14.60 -14.19
CA LYS A 477 -21.30 -13.59 -15.24
C LYS A 477 -20.37 -14.07 -16.35
N ILE A 478 -19.27 -14.74 -16.01
CA ILE A 478 -18.34 -15.31 -16.99
C ILE A 478 -19.04 -16.41 -17.80
N GLU A 479 -19.76 -17.32 -17.14
CA GLU A 479 -20.51 -18.39 -17.82
C GLU A 479 -21.56 -17.82 -18.78
N TYR A 480 -22.29 -16.79 -18.37
CA TYR A 480 -23.23 -16.08 -19.23
C TYR A 480 -22.55 -15.46 -20.46
N LEU A 481 -21.42 -14.77 -20.27
CA LEU A 481 -20.67 -14.16 -21.37
C LEU A 481 -20.08 -15.20 -22.33
N GLU A 482 -19.64 -16.35 -21.82
CA GLU A 482 -19.18 -17.47 -22.65
C GLU A 482 -20.31 -18.06 -23.50
N LEU A 483 -21.52 -18.20 -22.93
CA LEU A 483 -22.69 -18.65 -23.67
C LEU A 483 -23.11 -17.64 -24.75
N GLU A 484 -23.09 -16.34 -24.44
CA GLU A 484 -23.42 -15.31 -25.42
C GLU A 484 -22.36 -15.23 -26.52
N ASN A 485 -21.07 -15.33 -26.19
CA ASN A 485 -20.00 -15.42 -27.18
C ASN A 485 -20.15 -16.65 -28.08
N LYS A 486 -20.50 -17.83 -27.52
CA LYS A 486 -20.82 -19.01 -28.33
C LYS A 486 -21.99 -18.75 -29.27
N ARG A 487 -23.04 -18.06 -28.81
CA ARG A 487 -24.20 -17.68 -29.64
C ARG A 487 -23.82 -16.74 -30.77
N ILE A 488 -22.99 -15.74 -30.48
CA ILE A 488 -22.46 -14.78 -31.45
C ILE A 488 -21.59 -15.49 -32.49
N VAL A 489 -20.71 -16.40 -32.09
CA VAL A 489 -19.87 -17.19 -33.02
C VAL A 489 -20.72 -18.06 -33.95
N VAL A 490 -21.76 -18.72 -33.43
CA VAL A 490 -22.70 -19.48 -34.27
C VAL A 490 -23.39 -18.57 -35.28
N TRP A 491 -23.84 -17.38 -34.86
CA TRP A 491 -24.48 -16.41 -35.75
C TRP A 491 -23.52 -15.90 -36.85
N TYR A 492 -22.28 -15.57 -36.50
CA TYR A 492 -21.26 -15.17 -37.48
C TYR A 492 -20.94 -16.29 -38.47
N ASN A 493 -20.84 -17.54 -38.00
CA ASN A 493 -20.57 -18.68 -38.89
C ASN A 493 -21.73 -18.91 -39.88
N GLU A 494 -22.99 -18.76 -39.45
CA GLU A 494 -24.14 -18.84 -40.36
C GLU A 494 -24.17 -17.68 -41.36
N ALA A 495 -23.80 -16.47 -40.92
CA ALA A 495 -23.69 -15.32 -41.80
C ALA A 495 -22.61 -15.54 -42.88
N ILE A 496 -21.43 -16.04 -42.50
CA ILE A 496 -20.37 -16.42 -43.44
C ILE A 496 -20.86 -17.50 -44.41
N ALA A 497 -21.50 -18.57 -43.90
CA ALA A 497 -22.04 -19.64 -44.75
C ALA A 497 -23.15 -19.14 -45.70
N SER A 498 -23.93 -18.14 -45.29
CA SER A 498 -24.91 -17.46 -46.16
C SER A 498 -24.22 -16.64 -47.25
N GLU A 499 -23.17 -15.88 -46.92
CA GLU A 499 -22.39 -15.10 -47.88
C GLU A 499 -21.66 -16.01 -48.89
N GLU A 500 -21.09 -17.13 -48.44
CA GLU A 500 -20.47 -18.13 -49.32
C GLU A 500 -21.49 -18.73 -50.29
N ARG A 501 -22.71 -19.07 -49.82
CA ARG A 501 -23.80 -19.52 -50.69
C ARG A 501 -24.21 -18.45 -51.71
N GLU A 502 -24.30 -17.19 -51.29
CA GLU A 502 -24.66 -16.08 -52.16
C GLU A 502 -23.58 -15.81 -53.22
N THR A 503 -22.30 -15.78 -52.81
CA THR A 503 -21.17 -15.57 -53.73
C THR A 503 -21.05 -16.70 -54.75
N GLU A 504 -21.32 -17.94 -54.36
CA GLU A 504 -21.40 -19.09 -55.24
C GLU A 504 -22.57 -18.98 -56.23
N LEU A 505 -23.76 -18.57 -55.78
CA LEU A 505 -24.89 -18.31 -56.68
C LEU A 505 -24.58 -17.16 -57.65
N ARG A 506 -23.96 -16.07 -57.19
CA ARG A 506 -23.51 -14.95 -58.04
C ARG A 506 -22.46 -15.41 -59.06
N ARG A 507 -21.57 -16.34 -58.69
CA ARG A 507 -20.60 -16.95 -59.62
C ARG A 507 -21.31 -17.77 -60.69
N GLN A 508 -22.24 -18.65 -60.30
CA GLN A 508 -23.03 -19.44 -61.23
C GLN A 508 -23.86 -18.55 -62.17
N LEU A 509 -24.47 -17.47 -61.66
CA LEU A 509 -25.22 -16.51 -62.46
C LEU A 509 -24.33 -15.84 -63.52
N ARG A 510 -23.11 -15.41 -63.15
CA ARG A 510 -22.13 -14.88 -64.11
C ARG A 510 -21.72 -15.91 -65.17
N GLU A 511 -21.55 -17.17 -64.79
CA GLU A 511 -21.26 -18.24 -65.76
C GLU A 511 -22.41 -18.48 -66.72
N PHE A 512 -23.66 -18.46 -66.25
CA PHE A 512 -24.84 -18.55 -67.10
C PHE A 512 -24.98 -17.34 -68.02
N GLN A 513 -24.76 -16.13 -67.50
CA GLN A 513 -24.74 -14.91 -68.30
C GLN A 513 -23.66 -14.97 -69.40
N ASN A 514 -22.43 -15.34 -69.05
CA ASN A 514 -21.35 -15.50 -70.03
C ASN A 514 -21.65 -16.58 -71.07
N LYS A 515 -22.29 -17.69 -70.69
CA LYS A 515 -22.75 -18.71 -71.65
C LYS A 515 -23.83 -18.15 -72.56
N TYR A 516 -24.81 -17.44 -72.00
CA TYR A 516 -25.88 -16.82 -72.77
C TYR A 516 -25.34 -15.76 -73.74
N GLU A 517 -24.44 -14.89 -73.31
CA GLU A 517 -23.79 -13.89 -74.17
C GLU A 517 -22.95 -14.54 -75.28
N ASN A 518 -22.23 -15.62 -74.98
CA ASN A 518 -21.49 -16.39 -75.99
C ASN A 518 -22.43 -17.11 -76.96
N ASP A 519 -23.55 -17.67 -76.48
CA ASP A 519 -24.56 -18.32 -77.32
C ASP A 519 -25.29 -17.28 -78.19
N GLU A 520 -25.59 -16.10 -77.65
CA GLU A 520 -26.15 -14.97 -78.40
C GLU A 520 -25.15 -14.47 -79.44
N PHE A 521 -23.86 -14.34 -79.09
CA PHE A 521 -22.81 -13.96 -80.03
C PHE A 521 -22.62 -14.98 -81.14
N THR A 522 -22.58 -16.28 -80.82
CA THR A 522 -22.46 -17.34 -81.82
C THR A 522 -23.72 -17.43 -82.70
N THR A 523 -24.91 -17.27 -82.13
CA THR A 523 -26.18 -17.24 -82.87
C THR A 523 -26.25 -16.02 -83.77
N SER A 524 -25.85 -14.84 -83.30
CA SER A 524 -25.77 -13.60 -84.09
C SER A 524 -24.76 -13.73 -85.23
N LYS A 525 -23.59 -14.32 -84.98
CA LYS A 525 -22.59 -14.62 -86.02
C LYS A 525 -23.13 -15.61 -87.06
N CYS A 526 -23.85 -16.65 -86.64
CA CYS A 526 -24.51 -17.59 -87.54
C CYS A 526 -25.62 -16.92 -88.37
N LEU A 527 -26.47 -16.09 -87.75
CA LEU A 527 -27.48 -15.29 -88.44
C LEU A 527 -26.86 -14.35 -89.46
N GLN A 528 -25.78 -13.66 -89.10
CA GLN A 528 -25.04 -12.80 -90.02
C GLN A 528 -24.46 -13.58 -91.20
N ASN A 529 -23.90 -14.78 -90.95
CA ASN A 529 -23.42 -15.65 -92.02
C ASN A 529 -24.55 -16.09 -92.96
N TYR A 530 -25.68 -16.55 -92.41
CA TYR A 530 -26.85 -16.93 -93.23
C TYR A 530 -27.43 -15.74 -94.00
N GLN A 531 -27.42 -14.55 -93.41
CA GLN A 531 -27.86 -13.33 -94.10
C GLN A 531 -26.92 -12.98 -95.27
N ASN A 532 -25.61 -13.15 -95.09
CA ASN A 532 -24.63 -12.97 -96.17
C ASN A 532 -24.82 -14.02 -97.27
N GLU A 533 -25.04 -15.29 -96.93
CA GLU A 533 -25.33 -16.36 -97.89
C GLU A 533 -26.63 -16.10 -98.66
N LEU A 534 -27.69 -15.65 -97.98
CA LEU A 534 -28.95 -15.27 -98.62
C LEU A 534 -28.77 -14.11 -99.61
N GLU A 535 -27.98 -13.09 -99.26
CA GLU A 535 -27.73 -11.98 -100.17
C GLU A 535 -26.87 -12.42 -101.37
N GLN A 536 -25.88 -13.29 -101.17
CA GLN A 536 -25.13 -13.89 -102.28
C GLN A 536 -26.02 -14.73 -103.19
N LEU A 537 -26.89 -15.58 -102.64
CA LEU A 537 -27.86 -16.37 -103.42
C LEU A 537 -28.84 -15.49 -104.18
N LYS A 538 -29.25 -14.36 -103.59
CA LYS A 538 -30.13 -13.37 -104.23
C LYS A 538 -29.44 -12.67 -105.40
N ILE A 539 -28.16 -12.29 -105.25
CA ILE A 539 -27.33 -11.77 -106.35
C ILE A 539 -27.20 -12.82 -107.46
N ASN A 540 -26.92 -14.07 -107.10
CA ASN A 540 -26.81 -15.17 -108.07
C ASN A 540 -28.13 -15.41 -108.81
N LEU A 541 -29.28 -15.39 -108.11
CA LEU A 541 -30.61 -15.48 -108.72
C LEU A 541 -30.89 -14.33 -109.67
N GLN A 542 -30.50 -13.09 -109.31
CA GLN A 542 -30.63 -11.95 -110.21
C GLN A 542 -29.77 -12.10 -111.47
N ASN A 543 -28.54 -12.59 -111.33
CA ASN A 543 -27.64 -12.86 -112.46
C ASN A 543 -28.20 -13.96 -113.37
N LEU A 544 -28.66 -15.08 -112.81
CA LEU A 544 -29.31 -16.15 -113.56
C LEU A 544 -30.60 -15.69 -114.25
N LYS A 545 -31.35 -14.78 -113.62
CA LYS A 545 -32.54 -14.19 -114.22
C LYS A 545 -32.18 -13.33 -115.44
N LYS A 546 -31.13 -12.50 -115.34
CA LYS A 546 -30.60 -11.73 -116.48
C LYS A 546 -30.09 -12.63 -117.59
N GLU A 547 -29.39 -13.71 -117.24
CA GLU A 547 -28.89 -14.68 -118.21
C GLU A 547 -30.04 -15.40 -118.93
N LYS A 548 -31.08 -15.80 -118.18
CA LYS A 548 -32.31 -16.35 -118.76
C LYS A 548 -32.99 -15.36 -119.70
N GLU A 549 -33.13 -14.10 -119.31
CA GLU A 549 -33.71 -13.05 -120.15
C GLU A 549 -32.88 -12.88 -121.45
N ASN A 550 -31.55 -12.84 -121.35
CA ASN A 550 -30.65 -12.79 -122.51
C ASN A 550 -30.80 -14.01 -123.43
N LEU A 551 -30.83 -15.22 -122.86
CA LEU A 551 -31.01 -16.45 -123.63
C LEU A 551 -32.39 -16.50 -124.29
N THR A 552 -33.42 -15.99 -123.63
CA THR A 552 -34.78 -15.91 -124.19
C THR A 552 -34.83 -14.92 -125.35
N SER A 553 -34.20 -13.74 -125.21
CA SER A 553 -34.06 -12.77 -126.32
C SER A 553 -33.29 -13.37 -127.50
N ASN A 554 -32.16 -14.04 -127.24
CA ASN A 554 -31.39 -14.72 -128.28
C ASN A 554 -32.21 -15.82 -128.97
N LEU A 555 -32.99 -16.60 -128.21
CA LEU A 555 -33.87 -17.63 -128.77
C LEU A 555 -34.92 -16.99 -129.66
N ASN A 556 -35.59 -15.92 -129.22
CA ASN A 556 -36.59 -15.21 -130.02
C ASN A 556 -35.99 -14.62 -131.30
N GLU A 557 -34.78 -14.07 -131.25
CA GLU A 557 -34.05 -13.61 -132.45
C GLU A 557 -33.77 -14.76 -133.42
N LYS A 558 -33.35 -15.92 -132.91
CA LYS A 558 -33.13 -17.12 -133.73
C LYS A 558 -34.43 -17.68 -134.30
N GLU A 559 -35.52 -17.70 -133.53
CA GLU A 559 -36.84 -18.10 -134.00
C GLU A 559 -37.37 -17.15 -135.08
N SER A 560 -37.16 -15.83 -134.92
CA SER A 560 -37.51 -14.82 -135.91
C SER A 560 -36.69 -14.99 -137.20
N SER A 561 -35.37 -15.16 -137.10
CA SER A 561 -34.50 -15.45 -138.25
C SER A 561 -34.86 -16.79 -138.91
N LEU A 562 -35.26 -17.79 -138.12
CA LEU A 562 -35.75 -19.07 -138.65
C LEU A 562 -37.09 -18.90 -139.38
N ALA A 563 -38.00 -18.06 -138.88
CA ALA A 563 -39.25 -17.75 -139.56
C ALA A 563 -39.01 -17.00 -140.87
N GLU A 564 -38.08 -16.04 -140.89
CA GLU A 564 -37.66 -15.33 -142.10
C GLU A 564 -37.06 -16.28 -143.14
N THR A 565 -36.15 -17.18 -142.74
CA THR A 565 -35.56 -18.17 -143.65
C THR A 565 -36.59 -19.19 -144.14
N LYS A 566 -37.55 -19.62 -143.31
CA LYS A 566 -38.69 -20.45 -143.74
C LYS A 566 -39.55 -19.71 -144.77
N ASN A 567 -39.86 -18.44 -144.55
CA ASN A 567 -40.62 -17.63 -145.51
C ASN A 567 -39.85 -17.44 -146.83
N ALA A 568 -38.54 -17.18 -146.76
CA ALA A 568 -37.68 -17.12 -147.94
C ALA A 568 -37.65 -18.45 -148.70
N LEU A 569 -37.62 -19.58 -147.97
CA LEU A 569 -37.67 -20.92 -148.56
C LEU A 569 -39.03 -21.18 -149.23
N ILE A 570 -40.15 -20.80 -148.60
CA ILE A 570 -41.49 -20.88 -149.20
C ILE A 570 -41.57 -20.01 -150.46
N ASN A 571 -41.04 -18.79 -150.43
CA ASN A 571 -41.01 -17.90 -151.59
C ASN A 571 -40.18 -18.50 -152.73
N LEU A 572 -39.00 -19.07 -152.43
CA LEU A 572 -38.20 -19.82 -153.41
C LEU A 572 -38.97 -21.03 -153.96
N GLN A 573 -39.72 -21.73 -153.12
CA GLN A 573 -40.52 -22.88 -153.52
C GLN A 573 -41.68 -22.47 -154.45
N ILE A 574 -42.29 -21.30 -154.22
CA ILE A 574 -43.29 -20.69 -155.12
C ILE A 574 -42.63 -20.33 -156.45
N VAL A 575 -41.50 -19.61 -156.43
CA VAL A 575 -40.76 -19.22 -157.65
C VAL A 575 -40.35 -20.45 -158.46
N LEU A 576 -39.85 -21.50 -157.82
CA LEU A 576 -39.50 -22.76 -158.48
C LEU A 576 -40.72 -23.46 -159.09
N LYS A 577 -41.87 -23.39 -158.42
CA LYS A 577 -43.13 -23.93 -158.95
C LYS A 577 -43.62 -23.14 -160.16
N ASP A 578 -43.58 -21.81 -160.08
CA ASP A 578 -43.96 -20.92 -161.18
C ASP A 578 -43.05 -21.12 -162.40
N LEU A 579 -41.73 -21.24 -162.19
CA LEU A 579 -40.76 -21.59 -163.24
C LEU A 579 -41.03 -22.97 -163.85
N ALA A 580 -41.39 -23.96 -163.04
CA ALA A 580 -41.75 -25.29 -163.54
C ALA A 580 -43.06 -25.26 -164.37
N ASP A 581 -44.05 -24.48 -163.92
CA ASP A 581 -45.31 -24.28 -164.64
C ASP A 581 -45.10 -23.46 -165.93
N GLU A 582 -44.20 -22.48 -165.93
CA GLU A 582 -43.79 -21.71 -167.11
C GLU A 582 -43.06 -22.60 -168.12
N GLN A 583 -42.06 -23.40 -167.69
CA GLN A 583 -41.39 -24.38 -168.55
C GLN A 583 -42.39 -25.38 -169.16
N LYS A 584 -43.37 -25.84 -168.37
CA LYS A 584 -44.41 -26.76 -168.85
C LYS A 584 -45.28 -26.09 -169.91
N SER A 585 -45.65 -24.83 -169.71
CA SER A 585 -46.44 -24.03 -170.66
C SER A 585 -45.66 -23.76 -171.94
N GLU A 586 -44.38 -23.43 -171.83
CA GLU A 586 -43.49 -23.18 -172.96
C GLU A 586 -43.26 -24.46 -173.78
N LYS A 587 -43.07 -25.60 -173.10
CA LYS A 587 -43.01 -26.92 -173.75
C LYS A 587 -44.30 -27.23 -174.52
N LEU A 588 -45.47 -26.95 -173.93
CA LEU A 588 -46.78 -27.09 -174.60
C LEU A 588 -46.90 -26.17 -175.81
N ARG A 589 -46.37 -24.94 -175.74
CA ARG A 589 -46.32 -24.00 -176.87
C ARG A 589 -45.46 -24.56 -178.01
N PHE A 590 -44.26 -25.03 -177.72
CA PHE A 590 -43.38 -25.65 -178.70
C PHE A 590 -43.98 -26.95 -179.29
N GLU A 591 -44.65 -27.77 -178.48
CA GLU A 591 -45.37 -28.95 -178.98
C GLU A 591 -46.52 -28.55 -179.92
N GLY A 592 -47.21 -27.44 -179.65
CA GLY A 592 -48.23 -26.85 -180.54
C GLY A 592 -47.64 -26.35 -181.86
N GLU A 593 -46.55 -25.60 -181.83
CA GLU A 593 -45.84 -25.10 -183.02
C GLU A 593 -45.32 -26.25 -183.89
N ILE A 594 -44.72 -27.29 -183.30
CA ILE A 594 -44.27 -28.49 -184.02
C ILE A 594 -45.45 -29.22 -184.68
N LYS A 595 -46.62 -29.24 -184.04
CA LYS A 595 -47.82 -29.87 -184.61
C LYS A 595 -48.33 -29.10 -185.82
N ILE A 596 -48.38 -27.77 -185.76
CA ILE A 596 -48.74 -26.91 -186.89
C ILE A 596 -47.76 -27.10 -188.05
N LEU A 597 -46.45 -27.07 -187.77
CA LEU A 597 -45.42 -27.28 -188.79
C LEU A 597 -45.50 -28.67 -189.44
N ARG A 598 -45.86 -29.72 -188.68
CA ARG A 598 -46.10 -31.06 -189.25
C ARG A 598 -47.34 -31.14 -190.13
N ASP A 599 -48.40 -30.41 -189.79
CA ASP A 599 -49.64 -30.40 -190.55
C ASP A 599 -49.51 -29.55 -191.83
N GLU A 600 -48.71 -28.48 -191.81
CA GLU A 600 -48.32 -27.72 -193.02
C GLU A 600 -47.41 -28.53 -193.96
N LEU A 601 -46.49 -29.34 -193.42
CA LEU A 601 -45.62 -30.20 -194.22
C LEU A 601 -46.39 -31.30 -194.98
N LYS A 602 -47.59 -31.67 -194.53
CA LYS A 602 -48.44 -32.68 -195.19
C LYS A 602 -49.26 -32.13 -196.38
N GLN A 603 -49.34 -30.81 -196.58
CA GLN A 603 -50.11 -30.19 -197.67
C GLN A 603 -49.30 -29.76 -198.90
N LEU A 604 -47.98 -30.04 -198.96
CA LEU A 604 -47.14 -29.74 -200.12
C LEU A 604 -46.99 -30.95 -201.07
N PRO A 605 -47.18 -30.80 -202.40
CA PRO A 605 -47.01 -31.89 -203.36
C PRO A 605 -45.53 -32.29 -203.54
N ALA A 606 -45.31 -33.60 -203.61
CA ALA A 606 -44.02 -34.25 -203.77
C ALA A 606 -43.23 -33.71 -204.98
N THR A 607 -42.02 -33.20 -204.73
CA THR A 607 -41.04 -32.91 -205.77
C THR A 607 -39.83 -33.83 -205.66
N LYS A 608 -39.72 -34.70 -206.67
CA LYS A 608 -38.53 -35.31 -207.27
C LYS A 608 -37.44 -35.85 -206.31
N LYS A 609 -37.54 -37.15 -206.01
CA LYS A 609 -36.35 -38.00 -205.81
C LYS A 609 -35.99 -38.66 -207.15
N ILE A 610 -34.72 -38.59 -207.50
CA ILE A 610 -34.13 -39.16 -208.73
C ILE A 610 -34.09 -40.68 -208.60
N ASP A 611 -34.52 -41.38 -209.66
CA ASP A 611 -34.58 -42.83 -209.74
C ASP A 611 -33.18 -43.45 -209.87
N ASP A 612 -32.92 -44.54 -209.15
CA ASP A 612 -31.63 -45.24 -209.00
C ASP A 612 -31.04 -45.71 -210.34
N SER A 613 -31.89 -45.85 -211.36
CA SER A 613 -31.48 -46.11 -212.74
C SER A 613 -30.58 -45.00 -213.31
N THR A 614 -30.91 -43.74 -213.00
CA THR A 614 -30.18 -42.54 -213.47
C THR A 614 -28.81 -42.41 -212.79
N LEU A 615 -28.73 -42.79 -211.51
CA LEU A 615 -27.49 -42.77 -210.74
C LEU A 615 -26.49 -43.83 -211.24
N LYS A 616 -26.98 -45.02 -211.60
CA LYS A 616 -26.15 -46.07 -212.21
C LYS A 616 -25.62 -45.68 -213.60
N GLN A 617 -26.42 -44.98 -214.41
CA GLN A 617 -25.99 -44.51 -215.74
C GLN A 617 -24.87 -43.46 -215.66
N LEU A 618 -24.93 -42.57 -214.65
CA LEU A 618 -23.88 -41.59 -214.37
C LEU A 618 -22.56 -42.25 -213.93
N PHE A 619 -22.63 -43.27 -213.07
CA PHE A 619 -21.45 -44.06 -212.68
C PHE A 619 -20.81 -44.78 -213.88
N LEU A 620 -21.62 -45.40 -214.73
CA LEU A 620 -21.11 -46.10 -215.92
C LEU A 620 -20.42 -45.13 -216.90
N SER A 621 -20.99 -43.93 -217.05
CA SER A 621 -20.45 -42.86 -217.91
C SER A 621 -19.10 -42.34 -217.42
N PHE A 622 -18.89 -42.27 -216.09
CA PHE A 622 -17.61 -41.87 -215.51
C PHE A 622 -16.47 -42.86 -215.85
N PHE A 623 -16.74 -44.17 -215.76
CA PHE A 623 -15.73 -45.20 -216.04
C PHE A 623 -15.43 -45.41 -217.53
N MET A 624 -16.40 -45.13 -218.41
CA MET A 624 -16.24 -45.30 -219.86
C MET A 624 -15.73 -44.03 -220.58
N ALA A 625 -15.69 -42.87 -219.92
CA ALA A 625 -15.26 -41.61 -220.52
C ALA A 625 -13.74 -41.48 -220.68
N GLU A 626 -13.30 -40.74 -221.71
CA GLU A 626 -11.91 -40.35 -221.89
C GLU A 626 -11.38 -39.59 -220.66
N LYS A 627 -10.10 -39.78 -220.30
CA LYS A 627 -9.48 -39.21 -219.10
C LYS A 627 -9.65 -37.68 -218.96
N SER A 628 -9.83 -36.96 -220.06
CA SER A 628 -10.09 -35.51 -220.07
C SER A 628 -11.48 -35.11 -219.57
N LYS A 629 -12.47 -36.02 -219.54
CA LYS A 629 -13.88 -35.73 -219.19
C LYS A 629 -14.36 -36.31 -217.86
N GLN A 630 -13.56 -37.13 -217.20
CA GLN A 630 -13.87 -37.68 -215.88
C GLN A 630 -14.11 -36.62 -214.78
N PRO A 631 -13.32 -35.52 -214.69
CA PRO A 631 -13.52 -34.51 -213.64
C PRO A 631 -14.91 -33.85 -213.69
N GLU A 632 -15.42 -33.58 -214.90
CA GLU A 632 -16.74 -32.97 -215.09
C GLU A 632 -17.87 -33.90 -214.63
N ILE A 633 -17.76 -35.20 -214.90
CA ILE A 633 -18.74 -36.20 -214.48
C ILE A 633 -18.71 -36.40 -212.95
N ALA A 634 -17.54 -36.38 -212.32
CA ALA A 634 -17.42 -36.46 -210.85
C ALA A 634 -18.08 -35.27 -210.13
N ILE A 635 -17.93 -34.06 -210.66
CA ILE A 635 -18.56 -32.85 -210.11
C ILE A 635 -20.10 -32.97 -210.17
N VAL A 636 -20.63 -33.50 -211.26
CA VAL A 636 -22.08 -33.75 -211.41
C VAL A 636 -22.58 -34.78 -210.39
N MET A 637 -21.82 -35.85 -210.14
CA MET A 637 -22.18 -36.87 -209.14
C MET A 637 -22.14 -36.35 -207.70
N ALA A 638 -21.11 -35.58 -207.33
CA ALA A 638 -21.00 -34.98 -206.00
C ALA A 638 -22.20 -34.06 -205.69
N LYS A 639 -22.63 -33.27 -206.70
CA LYS A 639 -23.76 -32.35 -206.58
C LYS A 639 -25.10 -33.08 -206.44
N ILE A 640 -25.25 -34.25 -207.04
CA ILE A 640 -26.46 -35.08 -206.97
C ILE A 640 -26.54 -35.84 -205.63
N LEU A 641 -25.41 -36.27 -205.07
CA LEU A 641 -25.34 -37.02 -203.80
C LEU A 641 -25.34 -36.13 -202.54
N GLY A 642 -25.28 -34.80 -202.70
CA GLY A 642 -25.39 -33.86 -201.57
C GLY A 642 -24.11 -33.70 -200.76
N TYR A 643 -22.95 -34.08 -201.31
CA TYR A 643 -21.66 -33.74 -200.68
C TYR A 643 -21.38 -32.25 -200.88
N SER A 644 -21.43 -31.47 -199.80
CA SER A 644 -21.04 -30.06 -199.79
C SER A 644 -19.51 -29.92 -199.86
N GLN A 645 -19.05 -28.91 -200.60
CA GLN A 645 -17.69 -28.78 -201.12
C GLN A 645 -16.60 -28.42 -200.09
N GLU A 646 -16.87 -28.56 -198.78
CA GLU A 646 -16.10 -27.87 -197.72
C GLU A 646 -15.37 -28.77 -196.69
N VAL A 647 -15.19 -30.08 -196.95
CA VAL A 647 -14.34 -30.94 -196.07
C VAL A 647 -13.24 -31.69 -196.86
N CYS A 648 -12.61 -30.99 -197.80
CA CYS A 648 -11.30 -31.35 -198.36
C CYS A 648 -10.36 -30.14 -198.28
N CYS A 649 -10.10 -29.71 -197.05
CA CYS A 649 -8.88 -29.07 -196.58
C CYS A 649 -8.54 -29.67 -195.22
#